data_AF-A0A928NUI9-F1
#
_entry.id   AF-A0A928NUI9-F1
#
_cell.length_a   1.000
_cell.length_b   1.000
_cell.length_c   1.000
_cell.angle_alpha   90.00
_cell.angle_beta   90.00
_cell.angle_gamma   90.00
#
_symmetry.space_group_name_H-M   'P 1'
#
loop_
_entity.id
_entity.type
_entity.pdbx_description
1 polymer ?
#
loop_
_entity_poly.entity_id
_entity_poly.type
_entity_poly.pdbx_seq_one_letter_code
_entity_poly.pdbx_strand_id
1 'polypeptide(L)'
;MKKLLSLILCIMMILSCFSCVSFADQDIKIIINGKNLEMDQNPIIVDSRTLVPLRAIFEALGATVTWDDATKCATGVLGTTTVSLQINNTVAKVNGNDVTLDVGAQIVNSRTLVPVRFISESLGCKVDWEDATKTVIITSSQPTSKKIIFDDLTSFENNKDYVLGGAYKAENVSLSSEVDHTTGSGKSLKLGNRTSTSHRLKLKDVFTPSDIGKTFTIKAWIYIPDATSLIDVGAYSATGTEYAMKPISLAEANVGKNEWTLIEYTYTHENPIVTQLGFDQGASKTIPTFYIDDIEITSDGNIQSTPSDPNGLKLKKSYKFDDLSSFNAFVLGGGYKAENVSLSSEVDHTTGSGKSLKLGNRTSTSHRLKLKDVFTSSDIGKTFTIKAWVYVPDAISLIEMGAYSTTNTQYAMEPIASSEVKAGKNEWTQITLVYKHENEIITQIGFDQGASKTVPVFYIDDVEIYEGATEAVPPSSGQVEDKEEIKVNYVTDGHRPVPTNFTKGKNYEDLIYYGLDKKTPQQLLAALPQGTQVVGGNFIAETVTGATQDRYDPNHGKLEVIDVLNMPFTKAVRATVYNPLEPAYTFQLSLGTPLAGKAEEGDVCLLKLWMRTQSGGQGEAQMGSVMVVVEENGGQHKKTIAANVTNAREWKEFYFPFVFKDNYTHATIRLAYYSQVVDLGGYEIINYGKDVKIEDLPTDSLSAPYLAPDAKWRKEAWDRIEKIRKGDFKVIVKDSNGNVIPNAKVDVNMYEHEFEWGVAVNTPVLSDANYQNKLSENFNAAVLENHNKWTYYEKDPELAKSILKRIQELGIEKIRGHVLLWDREWIEGSSATPDDLPSLHNDKAALQKRIKDHIDGITSDLKPYIPYEWDVLNEAVRHHVIRDIYGVGIVKEWFDMAREAMGEDGILYYNDFDRTEGEFTLLQEYVDAGVDFDGIGVQSHYGSPENPESIYEHFEKLSKYGKRLKVTEYDFSSTDFELQANFSRDFMITAFSHEAIDGFIMWGFRGADKYILYDKDYNPRPSLAVWQDLIYNKWWTDESGVTDKSGAFNVRGYYGDYDVTASANGKSKTVTAKFYKANNNTIEIVLD
;
A
#
# COMPACT_ATOMS: atom_id res chain seq x y z
N MET A 1 55.46 -78.47 35.27
CA MET A 1 54.56 -77.59 36.04
C MET A 1 54.39 -76.18 35.44
N LYS A 2 55.44 -75.47 35.00
CA LYS A 2 55.28 -74.11 34.41
C LYS A 2 54.50 -74.07 33.07
N LYS A 3 54.61 -75.08 32.20
CA LYS A 3 53.84 -75.16 30.94
C LYS A 3 52.36 -75.52 31.12
N LEU A 4 52.01 -76.18 32.23
CA LEU A 4 50.62 -76.56 32.53
C LEU A 4 49.86 -75.38 33.18
N LEU A 5 50.54 -74.55 33.97
CA LEU A 5 49.97 -73.32 34.51
C LEU A 5 49.69 -72.28 33.42
N SER A 6 50.58 -72.11 32.43
CA SER A 6 50.31 -71.20 31.31
C SER A 6 49.16 -71.66 30.41
N LEU A 7 48.95 -72.97 30.26
CA LEU A 7 47.83 -73.48 29.46
C LEU A 7 46.49 -73.28 30.18
N ILE A 8 46.45 -73.47 31.50
CA ILE A 8 45.23 -73.22 32.31
C ILE A 8 44.93 -71.72 32.38
N LEU A 9 45.96 -70.85 32.45
CA LEU A 9 45.77 -69.39 32.44
C LEU A 9 45.30 -68.90 31.06
N CYS A 10 45.78 -69.48 29.96
CA CYS A 10 45.27 -69.17 28.61
C CYS A 10 43.84 -69.68 28.39
N ILE A 11 43.47 -70.85 28.93
CA ILE A 11 42.09 -71.37 28.81
C ILE A 11 41.12 -70.54 29.68
N MET A 12 41.54 -70.07 30.87
CA MET A 12 40.73 -69.13 31.67
C MET A 12 40.59 -67.75 31.02
N MET A 13 41.61 -67.23 30.31
CA MET A 13 41.50 -65.97 29.55
C MET A 13 40.61 -66.10 28.30
N ILE A 14 40.56 -67.28 27.66
CA ILE A 14 39.69 -67.52 26.50
C ILE A 14 38.23 -67.74 26.93
N LEU A 15 37.98 -68.31 28.12
CA LEU A 15 36.61 -68.44 28.66
C LEU A 15 36.01 -67.15 29.23
N SER A 16 36.81 -66.11 29.52
CA SER A 16 36.29 -64.79 29.93
C SER A 16 35.92 -63.87 28.76
N CYS A 17 36.01 -64.33 27.50
CA CYS A 17 35.57 -63.58 26.32
C CYS A 17 34.19 -63.98 25.77
N PHE A 18 33.50 -64.94 26.40
CA PHE A 18 32.09 -65.21 26.13
C PHE A 18 31.21 -64.48 27.15
N SER A 19 31.24 -63.15 27.13
CA SER A 19 30.05 -62.40 27.53
C SER A 19 28.97 -62.78 26.52
N CYS A 20 27.81 -63.23 27.02
CA CYS A 20 26.61 -63.36 26.23
C CYS A 20 26.47 -62.14 25.31
N VAL A 21 26.43 -62.35 23.98
CA VAL A 21 25.73 -61.39 23.14
C VAL A 21 24.27 -61.57 23.53
N SER A 22 23.82 -60.79 24.49
CA SER A 22 22.41 -60.45 24.58
C SER A 22 22.10 -59.83 23.22
N PHE A 23 21.25 -60.48 22.42
CA PHE A 23 20.55 -59.77 21.37
C PHE A 23 19.73 -58.72 22.11
N ALA A 24 20.28 -57.52 22.22
CA ALA A 24 19.50 -56.37 22.61
C ALA A 24 18.38 -56.28 21.58
N ASP A 25 17.15 -56.43 22.08
CA ASP A 25 15.94 -56.10 21.34
C ASP A 25 16.18 -54.69 20.76
N GLN A 26 16.24 -54.58 19.44
CA GLN A 26 16.52 -53.29 18.82
C GLN A 26 15.26 -52.44 18.98
N ASP A 27 15.22 -51.63 20.03
CA ASP A 27 14.15 -50.66 20.27
C ASP A 27 14.15 -49.62 19.15
N ILE A 28 13.34 -49.86 18.12
CA ILE A 28 13.10 -48.91 17.04
C ILE A 28 12.25 -47.78 17.58
N LYS A 29 12.79 -46.56 17.52
CA LYS A 29 12.08 -45.35 17.97
C LYS A 29 11.35 -44.70 16.81
N ILE A 30 10.15 -44.16 17.08
CA ILE A 30 9.40 -43.37 16.11
C ILE A 30 9.28 -41.95 16.64
N ILE A 31 9.80 -40.98 15.89
CA ILE A 31 9.66 -39.56 16.18
C ILE A 31 8.76 -38.95 15.12
N ILE A 32 7.65 -38.34 15.53
CA ILE A 32 6.74 -37.63 14.63
C ILE A 32 6.77 -36.15 14.99
N ASN A 33 7.12 -35.30 14.03
CA ASN A 33 7.23 -33.85 14.21
C ASN A 33 8.06 -33.46 15.47
N GLY A 34 9.17 -34.16 15.71
CA GLY A 34 10.06 -33.91 16.85
C GLY A 34 9.65 -34.57 18.18
N LYS A 35 8.46 -35.19 18.27
CA LYS A 35 7.98 -35.87 19.47
C LYS A 35 8.12 -37.39 19.36
N ASN A 36 8.67 -38.03 20.39
CA ASN A 36 8.73 -39.49 20.48
C ASN A 36 7.31 -40.06 20.66
N LEU A 37 6.93 -41.01 19.80
CA LEU A 37 5.63 -41.67 19.85
C LEU A 37 5.73 -42.93 20.71
N GLU A 38 5.03 -42.93 21.84
CA GLU A 38 4.84 -44.13 22.64
C GLU A 38 3.72 -44.99 22.03
N MET A 39 3.96 -46.29 21.93
CA MET A 39 3.03 -47.24 21.34
C MET A 39 2.94 -48.48 22.22
N ASP A 40 1.76 -49.07 22.28
CA ASP A 40 1.50 -50.30 23.02
C ASP A 40 2.03 -51.56 22.31
N GLN A 41 2.42 -51.42 21.04
CA GLN A 41 3.11 -52.42 20.25
C GLN A 41 4.32 -51.79 19.58
N ASN A 42 5.51 -52.29 19.91
CA ASN A 42 6.77 -51.81 19.33
C ASN A 42 6.84 -52.08 17.82
N PRO A 43 7.53 -51.23 17.04
CA PRO A 43 7.80 -51.48 15.64
C PRO A 43 8.63 -52.75 15.45
N ILE A 44 8.44 -53.44 14.32
CA ILE A 44 9.21 -54.62 13.95
C ILE A 44 9.81 -54.46 12.56
N ILE A 45 10.91 -55.15 12.27
CA ILE A 45 11.46 -55.22 10.91
C ILE A 45 11.07 -56.54 10.28
N VAL A 46 10.41 -56.46 9.12
CA VAL A 46 10.06 -57.62 8.27
C VAL A 46 10.57 -57.32 6.87
N ASP A 47 11.34 -58.22 6.26
CA ASP A 47 11.91 -58.08 4.91
C ASP A 47 12.60 -56.72 4.66
N SER A 48 13.39 -56.27 5.64
CA SER A 48 14.09 -54.96 5.60
C SER A 48 13.13 -53.76 5.51
N ARG A 49 11.91 -53.89 6.04
CA ARG A 49 10.93 -52.81 6.21
C ARG A 49 10.49 -52.71 7.67
N THR A 50 10.47 -51.49 8.18
CA THR A 50 9.92 -51.20 9.51
C THR A 50 8.40 -51.14 9.44
N LEU A 51 7.76 -52.05 10.13
CA LEU A 51 6.31 -52.14 10.29
C LEU A 51 5.91 -51.53 11.64
N VAL A 52 4.87 -50.71 11.62
CA VAL A 52 4.38 -49.94 12.77
C VAL A 52 2.87 -50.11 12.95
N PRO A 53 2.33 -49.97 14.17
CA PRO A 53 0.89 -49.98 14.40
C PRO A 53 0.21 -48.86 13.62
N LEU A 54 -0.65 -49.25 12.68
CA LEU A 54 -1.33 -48.35 11.75
C LEU A 54 -2.07 -47.21 12.46
N ARG A 55 -2.85 -47.57 13.47
CA ARG A 55 -3.68 -46.62 14.22
C ARG A 55 -2.84 -45.58 14.94
N ALA A 56 -1.73 -46.00 15.55
CA ALA A 56 -0.87 -45.11 16.31
C ALA A 56 -0.27 -44.01 15.43
N ILE A 57 0.15 -44.35 14.20
CA ILE A 57 0.70 -43.36 13.27
C ILE A 57 -0.38 -42.44 12.71
N PHE A 58 -1.53 -42.98 12.29
CA PHE A 58 -2.64 -42.16 11.79
C PHE A 58 -3.14 -41.18 12.84
N GLU A 59 -3.40 -41.63 14.07
CA GLU A 59 -3.88 -40.77 15.15
C GLU A 59 -2.83 -39.73 15.54
N ALA A 60 -1.54 -40.12 15.59
CA ALA A 60 -0.45 -39.18 15.85
C ALA A 60 -0.27 -38.11 14.76
N LEU A 61 -0.73 -38.39 13.54
CA LEU A 61 -0.77 -37.44 12.41
C LEU A 61 -2.14 -36.73 12.27
N GLY A 62 -3.08 -36.94 13.20
CA GLY A 62 -4.39 -36.28 13.23
C GLY A 62 -5.48 -36.93 12.35
N ALA A 63 -5.25 -38.14 11.85
CA ALA A 63 -6.20 -38.86 11.00
C ALA A 63 -7.20 -39.67 11.84
N THR A 64 -8.44 -39.78 11.35
CA THR A 64 -9.45 -40.68 11.94
C THR A 64 -9.27 -42.10 11.38
N VAL A 65 -9.45 -43.13 12.22
CA VAL A 65 -9.26 -44.53 11.82
C VAL A 65 -10.52 -45.34 12.09
N THR A 66 -11.02 -46.01 11.05
CA THR A 66 -12.14 -46.94 11.13
C THR A 66 -11.69 -48.36 10.79
N TRP A 67 -12.39 -49.34 11.36
CA TRP A 67 -12.14 -50.76 11.14
C TRP A 67 -13.43 -51.45 10.73
N ASP A 68 -13.40 -52.12 9.58
CA ASP A 68 -14.48 -53.00 9.12
C ASP A 68 -14.09 -54.45 9.38
N ASP A 69 -14.81 -55.07 10.31
CA ASP A 69 -14.54 -56.41 10.76
C ASP A 69 -14.98 -57.50 9.77
N ALA A 70 -15.93 -57.20 8.88
CA ALA A 70 -16.42 -58.13 7.85
C ALA A 70 -15.45 -58.23 6.68
N THR A 71 -14.89 -57.10 6.25
CA THR A 71 -13.93 -57.04 5.14
C THR A 71 -12.47 -57.13 5.58
N LYS A 72 -12.21 -57.07 6.89
CA LYS A 72 -10.87 -56.97 7.50
C LYS A 72 -10.09 -55.78 6.92
N CYS A 73 -10.76 -54.65 6.81
CA CYS A 73 -10.24 -53.42 6.22
C CYS A 73 -10.05 -52.33 7.27
N ALA A 74 -8.86 -51.74 7.33
CA ALA A 74 -8.59 -50.53 8.09
C ALA A 74 -8.62 -49.32 7.15
N THR A 75 -9.36 -48.27 7.50
CA THR A 75 -9.43 -47.02 6.72
C THR A 75 -9.04 -45.82 7.58
N GLY A 76 -8.01 -45.09 7.14
CA GLY A 76 -7.57 -43.82 7.72
C GLY A 76 -7.98 -42.62 6.85
N VAL A 77 -8.46 -41.53 7.46
CA VAL A 77 -8.85 -40.30 6.76
C VAL A 77 -8.18 -39.08 7.41
N LEU A 78 -7.44 -38.31 6.61
CA LEU A 78 -6.80 -37.05 6.98
C LEU A 78 -7.10 -35.99 5.91
N GLY A 79 -7.87 -34.95 6.27
CA GLY A 79 -8.34 -33.96 5.29
C GLY A 79 -9.13 -34.62 4.15
N THR A 80 -8.69 -34.40 2.91
CA THR A 80 -9.27 -35.05 1.71
C THR A 80 -8.64 -36.41 1.38
N THR A 81 -7.61 -36.83 2.12
CA THR A 81 -6.86 -38.06 1.82
C THR A 81 -7.44 -39.25 2.59
N THR A 82 -7.82 -40.29 1.85
CA THR A 82 -8.33 -41.56 2.39
C THR A 82 -7.39 -42.71 2.03
N VAL A 83 -6.95 -43.46 3.04
CA VAL A 83 -6.11 -44.66 2.86
C VAL A 83 -6.85 -45.87 3.43
N SER A 84 -7.16 -46.86 2.60
CA SER A 84 -7.82 -48.10 3.03
C SER A 84 -6.96 -49.32 2.70
N LEU A 85 -6.82 -50.26 3.62
CA LEU A 85 -6.04 -51.48 3.43
C LEU A 85 -6.73 -52.70 4.03
N GLN A 86 -6.59 -53.82 3.33
CA GLN A 86 -7.07 -55.11 3.79
C GLN A 86 -5.93 -55.93 4.39
N ILE A 87 -6.17 -56.64 5.49
CA ILE A 87 -5.17 -57.51 6.12
C ILE A 87 -4.73 -58.63 5.16
N ASN A 88 -3.43 -58.96 5.19
CA ASN A 88 -2.78 -59.93 4.32
C ASN A 88 -2.87 -59.61 2.82
N ASN A 89 -3.19 -58.36 2.47
CA ASN A 89 -3.16 -57.86 1.11
C ASN A 89 -1.94 -56.94 0.94
N THR A 90 -1.25 -57.07 -0.19
CA THR A 90 -0.16 -56.17 -0.59
C THR A 90 -0.67 -54.97 -1.38
N VAL A 91 -1.97 -54.88 -1.67
CA VAL A 91 -2.59 -53.73 -2.33
C VAL A 91 -3.45 -52.96 -1.34
N ALA A 92 -3.14 -51.68 -1.17
CA ALA A 92 -3.94 -50.70 -0.45
C ALA A 92 -4.58 -49.73 -1.44
N LYS A 93 -5.60 -48.97 -1.02
CA LYS A 93 -6.17 -47.89 -1.81
C LYS A 93 -5.87 -46.54 -1.19
N VAL A 94 -5.34 -45.61 -1.98
CA VAL A 94 -5.13 -44.21 -1.60
C VAL A 94 -6.00 -43.35 -2.50
N ASN A 95 -6.97 -42.63 -1.93
CA ASN A 95 -7.98 -41.86 -2.66
C ASN A 95 -8.71 -42.66 -3.76
N GLY A 96 -8.95 -43.94 -3.48
CA GLY A 96 -9.61 -44.86 -4.41
C GLY A 96 -8.69 -45.55 -5.43
N ASN A 97 -7.43 -45.11 -5.55
CA ASN A 97 -6.44 -45.70 -6.46
C ASN A 97 -5.65 -46.83 -5.78
N ASP A 98 -5.40 -47.93 -6.49
CA ASP A 98 -4.64 -49.07 -5.97
C ASP A 98 -3.13 -48.73 -5.87
N VAL A 99 -2.52 -49.03 -4.72
CA VAL A 99 -1.10 -48.81 -4.41
C VAL A 99 -0.52 -50.06 -3.75
N THR A 100 0.62 -50.53 -4.26
CA THR A 100 1.29 -51.74 -3.78
C THR A 100 2.21 -51.45 -2.59
N LEU A 101 2.12 -52.27 -1.54
CA LEU A 101 2.95 -52.29 -0.35
C LEU A 101 4.18 -53.19 -0.57
N ASP A 102 5.34 -52.74 -0.11
CA ASP A 102 6.57 -53.56 -0.08
C ASP A 102 6.42 -54.82 0.79
N VAL A 103 5.64 -54.71 1.87
CA VAL A 103 5.25 -55.82 2.75
C VAL A 103 3.77 -55.65 3.07
N GLY A 104 2.99 -56.71 2.87
CA GLY A 104 1.54 -56.67 3.13
C GLY A 104 1.21 -56.35 4.59
N ALA A 105 0.02 -55.81 4.83
CA ALA A 105 -0.44 -55.50 6.19
C ALA A 105 -0.60 -56.79 7.02
N GLN A 106 -0.09 -56.82 8.25
CA GLN A 106 -0.11 -58.02 9.11
C GLN A 106 -0.71 -57.71 10.48
N ILE A 107 -1.30 -58.71 11.13
CA ILE A 107 -1.74 -58.58 12.52
C ILE A 107 -0.68 -59.18 13.44
N VAL A 108 -0.15 -58.37 14.35
CA VAL A 108 0.79 -58.79 15.41
C VAL A 108 0.22 -58.32 16.75
N ASN A 109 0.07 -59.22 17.71
CA ASN A 109 -0.48 -58.93 19.04
C ASN A 109 -1.79 -58.13 19.02
N SER A 110 -2.71 -58.47 18.11
CA SER A 110 -3.99 -57.77 17.91
C SER A 110 -3.85 -56.30 17.46
N ARG A 111 -2.74 -55.93 16.83
CA ARG A 111 -2.53 -54.64 16.16
C ARG A 111 -2.27 -54.87 14.67
N THR A 112 -2.85 -54.02 13.83
CA THR A 112 -2.56 -54.01 12.39
C THR A 112 -1.27 -53.24 12.15
N LEU A 113 -0.26 -53.94 11.65
CA LEU A 113 1.06 -53.41 11.35
C LEU A 113 1.25 -53.26 9.85
N VAL A 114 1.83 -52.14 9.46
CA VAL A 114 2.02 -51.72 8.07
C VAL A 114 3.35 -51.02 7.88
N PRO A 115 3.94 -51.03 6.68
CA PRO A 115 5.20 -50.32 6.42
C PRO A 115 5.06 -48.83 6.75
N VAL A 116 5.90 -48.33 7.67
CA VAL A 116 5.83 -46.94 8.18
C VAL A 116 5.95 -45.90 7.08
N ARG A 117 6.80 -46.17 6.09
CA ARG A 117 7.01 -45.29 4.95
C ARG A 117 5.75 -45.16 4.11
N PHE A 118 5.11 -46.28 3.76
CA PHE A 118 3.90 -46.29 2.95
C PHE A 118 2.80 -45.44 3.59
N ILE A 119 2.48 -45.69 4.86
CA ILE A 119 1.37 -44.98 5.50
C ILE A 119 1.66 -43.49 5.71
N SER A 120 2.90 -43.13 6.01
CA SER A 120 3.26 -41.73 6.28
C SER A 120 3.37 -40.93 4.99
N GLU A 121 3.97 -41.50 3.93
CA GLU A 121 4.06 -40.85 2.62
C GLU A 121 2.70 -40.77 1.92
N SER A 122 1.83 -41.77 2.10
CA SER A 122 0.44 -41.71 1.60
C SER A 122 -0.36 -40.56 2.22
N LEU A 123 0.06 -40.07 3.38
CA LEU A 123 -0.47 -38.88 4.06
C LEU A 123 0.32 -37.60 3.77
N GLY A 124 1.26 -37.63 2.83
CA GLY A 124 2.08 -36.47 2.46
C GLY A 124 3.21 -36.13 3.43
N CYS A 125 3.60 -37.05 4.32
CA CYS A 125 4.72 -36.86 5.24
C CYS A 125 6.04 -37.38 4.67
N LYS A 126 7.16 -36.76 5.05
CA LYS A 126 8.52 -37.25 4.78
C LYS A 126 8.94 -38.26 5.84
N VAL A 127 9.59 -39.36 5.46
CA VAL A 127 10.12 -40.38 6.37
C VAL A 127 11.62 -40.57 6.19
N ASP A 128 12.39 -40.23 7.22
CA ASP A 128 13.83 -40.44 7.30
C ASP A 128 14.17 -41.58 8.28
N TRP A 129 15.31 -42.23 8.06
CA TRP A 129 15.83 -43.30 8.92
C TRP A 129 17.21 -42.91 9.45
N GLU A 130 17.33 -42.81 10.78
CA GLU A 130 18.62 -42.60 11.45
C GLU A 130 19.20 -43.94 11.90
N ASP A 131 20.21 -44.41 11.17
CA ASP A 131 20.75 -45.75 11.36
C ASP A 131 21.53 -45.89 12.68
N ALA A 132 22.19 -44.81 13.14
CA ALA A 132 22.97 -44.84 14.37
C ALA A 132 22.09 -45.03 15.63
N THR A 133 20.85 -44.55 15.58
CA THR A 133 19.91 -44.61 16.71
C THR A 133 18.72 -45.54 16.46
N LYS A 134 18.63 -46.15 15.27
CA LYS A 134 17.49 -46.96 14.83
C LYS A 134 16.16 -46.21 14.99
N THR A 135 16.14 -44.95 14.55
CA THR A 135 15.00 -44.05 14.69
C THR A 135 14.36 -43.77 13.34
N VAL A 136 13.04 -43.96 13.24
CA VAL A 136 12.23 -43.44 12.13
C VAL A 136 11.81 -42.02 12.49
N ILE A 137 12.10 -41.06 11.62
CA ILE A 137 11.71 -39.65 11.79
C ILE A 137 10.65 -39.33 10.73
N ILE A 138 9.44 -39.03 11.16
CA ILE A 138 8.30 -38.65 10.31
C ILE A 138 8.07 -37.14 10.47
N THR A 139 8.06 -36.42 9.36
CA THR A 139 7.81 -34.98 9.33
C THR A 139 6.62 -34.68 8.44
N SER A 140 5.55 -34.10 9.00
CA SER A 140 4.38 -33.66 8.24
C SER A 140 4.54 -32.24 7.72
N SER A 141 4.25 -32.01 6.44
CA SER A 141 4.21 -30.68 5.81
C SER A 141 2.80 -30.05 5.79
N GLN A 142 1.80 -30.71 6.39
CA GLN A 142 0.42 -30.24 6.38
C GLN A 142 0.15 -29.23 7.51
N PRO A 143 -0.67 -28.20 7.25
CA PRO A 143 -1.09 -27.25 8.28
C PRO A 143 -1.96 -27.95 9.34
N THR A 144 -1.77 -27.61 10.61
CA THR A 144 -2.58 -28.16 11.71
C THR A 144 -3.60 -27.13 12.19
N SER A 145 -4.83 -27.53 12.51
CA SER A 145 -5.85 -26.68 13.13
C SER A 145 -6.24 -27.22 14.50
N LYS A 146 -6.29 -26.36 15.52
CA LYS A 146 -6.72 -26.64 16.89
C LYS A 146 -7.82 -25.66 17.27
N LYS A 147 -9.00 -26.17 17.64
CA LYS A 147 -10.12 -25.35 18.16
C LYS A 147 -10.30 -25.59 19.66
N ILE A 148 -10.51 -24.52 20.43
CA ILE A 148 -10.81 -24.55 21.87
C ILE A 148 -12.21 -23.98 22.08
N ILE A 149 -13.07 -24.79 22.71
CA ILE A 149 -14.49 -24.49 22.95
C ILE A 149 -14.73 -24.49 24.47
N PHE A 150 -15.56 -23.58 24.97
CA PHE A 150 -15.75 -23.31 26.41
C PHE A 150 -17.09 -23.78 26.98
N ASP A 151 -17.57 -24.97 26.62
CA ASP A 151 -18.91 -25.45 26.97
C ASP A 151 -19.06 -25.93 28.42
N ASP A 152 -18.01 -26.52 29.00
CA ASP A 152 -17.93 -26.89 30.40
C ASP A 152 -16.54 -26.60 30.98
N LEU A 153 -16.47 -26.24 32.28
CA LEU A 153 -15.17 -26.01 32.95
C LEU A 153 -14.51 -27.32 33.39
N THR A 154 -15.19 -28.46 33.22
CA THR A 154 -14.60 -29.76 33.59
C THR A 154 -13.56 -30.23 32.59
N SER A 155 -13.70 -29.86 31.31
CA SER A 155 -12.67 -30.00 30.27
C SER A 155 -11.56 -28.94 30.37
N PHE A 156 -11.79 -27.87 31.14
CA PHE A 156 -10.82 -26.83 31.50
C PHE A 156 -10.33 -27.11 32.93
N GLU A 157 -9.66 -28.26 33.13
CA GLU A 157 -9.39 -28.80 34.47
C GLU A 157 -8.71 -27.75 35.36
N ASN A 158 -9.19 -27.57 36.61
CA ASN A 158 -8.70 -26.61 37.62
C ASN A 158 -7.19 -26.27 37.48
N ASN A 159 -6.87 -25.20 36.73
CA ASN A 159 -5.52 -24.68 36.44
C ASN A 159 -4.55 -25.57 35.64
N LYS A 160 -5.01 -26.61 34.93
CA LYS A 160 -4.14 -27.43 34.07
C LYS A 160 -3.95 -26.80 32.70
N ASP A 161 -5.01 -26.39 32.03
CA ASP A 161 -4.96 -25.93 30.63
C ASP A 161 -4.61 -24.44 30.48
N TYR A 162 -4.62 -23.71 31.60
CA TYR A 162 -4.33 -22.29 31.63
C TYR A 162 -3.57 -21.85 32.89
N VAL A 163 -2.95 -20.67 32.80
CA VAL A 163 -2.33 -19.95 33.92
C VAL A 163 -3.01 -18.61 34.06
N LEU A 164 -3.30 -18.22 35.31
CA LEU A 164 -3.68 -16.86 35.65
C LEU A 164 -2.43 -16.09 36.09
N GLY A 165 -2.22 -14.92 35.48
CA GLY A 165 -1.11 -14.02 35.79
C GLY A 165 -1.58 -12.70 36.41
N GLY A 166 -0.70 -12.06 37.18
CA GLY A 166 -0.98 -10.81 37.89
C GLY A 166 -1.79 -11.02 39.17
N ALA A 167 -2.52 -9.98 39.61
CA ALA A 167 -3.38 -10.03 40.80
C ALA A 167 -4.74 -10.74 40.56
N TYR A 168 -4.89 -11.49 39.46
CA TYR A 168 -6.16 -12.08 39.06
C TYR A 168 -6.40 -13.41 39.76
N LYS A 169 -7.64 -13.63 40.21
CA LYS A 169 -8.01 -14.80 41.01
C LYS A 169 -8.89 -15.77 40.23
N ALA A 170 -8.69 -17.07 40.45
CA ALA A 170 -9.46 -18.12 39.80
C ALA A 170 -10.98 -18.01 40.05
N GLU A 171 -11.39 -17.50 41.22
CA GLU A 171 -12.80 -17.25 41.57
C GLU A 171 -13.52 -16.24 40.64
N ASN A 172 -12.76 -15.49 39.84
CA ASN A 172 -13.28 -14.52 38.87
C ASN A 172 -13.42 -15.08 37.45
N VAL A 173 -12.96 -16.31 37.22
CA VAL A 173 -13.14 -17.04 35.96
C VAL A 173 -14.38 -17.91 36.10
N SER A 174 -15.32 -17.77 35.17
CA SER A 174 -16.55 -18.57 35.14
C SER A 174 -17.01 -18.75 33.71
N LEU A 175 -18.01 -19.59 33.47
CA LEU A 175 -18.69 -19.60 32.17
C LEU A 175 -19.85 -18.60 32.18
N SER A 176 -20.18 -18.07 31.01
CA SER A 176 -21.37 -17.25 30.81
C SER A 176 -22.66 -18.00 31.18
N SER A 177 -23.68 -17.22 31.52
CA SER A 177 -25.05 -17.71 31.73
C SER A 177 -25.88 -17.73 30.45
N GLU A 178 -25.40 -17.07 29.40
CA GLU A 178 -26.05 -16.95 28.09
C GLU A 178 -25.44 -17.94 27.08
N VAL A 179 -26.20 -18.21 26.02
CA VAL A 179 -25.85 -19.16 24.96
C VAL A 179 -24.69 -18.62 24.12
N ASP A 180 -23.66 -19.45 23.88
CA ASP A 180 -22.54 -19.25 22.94
C ASP A 180 -22.96 -18.52 21.65
N HIS A 181 -22.18 -17.51 21.27
CA HIS A 181 -22.47 -16.62 20.15
C HIS A 181 -22.20 -17.24 18.78
N THR A 182 -21.20 -18.11 18.69
CA THR A 182 -20.65 -18.70 17.47
C THR A 182 -21.36 -19.98 17.05
N THR A 183 -21.74 -20.85 17.98
CA THR A 183 -22.37 -22.14 17.68
C THR A 183 -23.90 -22.14 17.88
N GLY A 184 -24.43 -21.13 18.57
CA GLY A 184 -25.86 -21.06 18.93
C GLY A 184 -26.29 -22.04 20.03
N SER A 185 -25.35 -22.79 20.62
CA SER A 185 -25.55 -23.66 21.79
C SER A 185 -24.21 -23.88 22.50
N GLY A 186 -24.04 -23.40 23.73
CA GLY A 186 -22.76 -23.50 24.44
C GLY A 186 -22.58 -22.40 25.48
N LYS A 187 -21.38 -22.26 26.03
CA LYS A 187 -21.02 -21.15 26.94
C LYS A 187 -19.68 -20.52 26.53
N SER A 188 -19.49 -19.25 26.89
CA SER A 188 -18.24 -18.53 26.66
C SER A 188 -17.47 -18.34 27.97
N LEU A 189 -16.14 -18.23 27.92
CA LEU A 189 -15.32 -18.01 29.10
C LEU A 189 -15.43 -16.56 29.57
N LYS A 190 -15.94 -16.35 30.78
CA LYS A 190 -16.09 -15.03 31.41
C LYS A 190 -14.92 -14.73 32.34
N LEU A 191 -14.27 -13.59 32.09
CA LEU A 191 -13.25 -12.99 32.95
C LEU A 191 -13.86 -11.77 33.66
N GLY A 192 -14.39 -11.95 34.87
CA GLY A 192 -15.06 -10.90 35.65
C GLY A 192 -14.18 -10.21 36.71
N ASN A 193 -14.71 -9.18 37.37
CA ASN A 193 -14.11 -8.48 38.52
C ASN A 193 -12.62 -8.09 38.37
N ARG A 194 -12.19 -7.70 37.17
CA ARG A 194 -10.81 -7.23 36.95
C ARG A 194 -10.63 -5.83 37.54
N THR A 195 -9.64 -5.69 38.42
CA THR A 195 -9.28 -4.43 39.09
C THR A 195 -7.88 -3.92 38.71
N SER A 196 -7.18 -4.60 37.79
CA SER A 196 -5.82 -4.26 37.35
C SER A 196 -5.63 -4.57 35.86
N THR A 197 -4.79 -3.76 35.20
CA THR A 197 -4.36 -3.86 33.79
C THR A 197 -3.31 -4.95 33.56
N SER A 198 -3.04 -5.81 34.55
CA SER A 198 -2.04 -6.90 34.44
C SER A 198 -2.65 -8.27 34.74
N HIS A 199 -3.98 -8.37 34.66
CA HIS A 199 -4.73 -9.61 34.88
C HIS A 199 -4.78 -10.41 33.58
N ARG A 200 -4.03 -11.51 33.52
CA ARG A 200 -3.87 -12.30 32.29
C ARG A 200 -4.45 -13.68 32.44
N LEU A 201 -5.14 -14.13 31.40
CA LEU A 201 -5.42 -15.54 31.16
C LEU A 201 -4.46 -16.02 30.08
N LYS A 202 -3.72 -17.10 30.34
CA LYS A 202 -2.83 -17.72 29.34
C LYS A 202 -3.13 -19.18 29.17
N LEU A 203 -3.35 -19.63 27.95
CA LEU A 203 -3.45 -21.03 27.57
C LEU A 203 -2.06 -21.65 27.54
N LYS A 204 -1.89 -22.82 28.15
CA LYS A 204 -0.61 -23.53 28.16
C LYS A 204 -0.42 -24.37 26.91
N ASP A 205 0.85 -24.65 26.60
CA ASP A 205 1.27 -25.62 25.58
C ASP A 205 0.58 -25.41 24.23
N VAL A 206 0.40 -24.14 23.86
CA VAL A 206 -0.12 -23.72 22.54
C VAL A 206 0.98 -23.81 21.50
N PHE A 207 2.21 -23.45 21.90
CA PHE A 207 3.40 -23.57 21.08
C PHE A 207 4.38 -24.52 21.76
N THR A 208 5.09 -25.31 20.96
CA THR A 208 6.10 -26.25 21.45
C THR A 208 7.45 -25.97 20.79
N PRO A 209 8.59 -26.36 21.39
CA PRO A 209 9.90 -26.18 20.75
C PRO A 209 10.02 -26.83 19.36
N SER A 210 9.20 -27.84 19.05
CA SER A 210 9.11 -28.45 17.71
C SER A 210 8.39 -27.61 16.67
N ASP A 211 7.71 -26.55 17.08
CA ASP A 211 7.02 -25.61 16.20
C ASP A 211 7.91 -24.43 15.78
N ILE A 212 9.19 -24.43 16.15
CA ILE A 212 10.10 -23.35 15.78
C ILE A 212 10.17 -23.22 14.25
N GLY A 213 9.91 -22.00 13.75
CA GLY A 213 9.81 -21.67 12.33
C GLY A 213 8.40 -21.78 11.75
N LYS A 214 7.42 -22.30 12.51
CA LYS A 214 6.01 -22.32 12.06
C LYS A 214 5.33 -21.00 12.35
N THR A 215 4.48 -20.59 11.43
CA THR A 215 3.56 -19.47 11.62
C THR A 215 2.20 -19.98 12.04
N PHE A 216 1.67 -19.40 13.10
CA PHE A 216 0.34 -19.68 13.64
C PHE A 216 -0.59 -18.51 13.36
N THR A 217 -1.77 -18.78 12.84
CA THR A 217 -2.90 -17.84 12.82
C THR A 217 -3.85 -18.21 13.95
N ILE A 218 -4.11 -17.26 14.83
CA ILE A 218 -4.97 -17.40 16.00
C ILE A 218 -6.19 -16.50 15.79
N LYS A 219 -7.38 -17.07 15.91
CA LYS A 219 -8.66 -16.37 15.84
C LYS A 219 -9.39 -16.54 17.17
N ALA A 220 -9.85 -15.46 17.77
CA ALA A 220 -10.60 -15.49 19.02
C ALA A 220 -11.70 -14.42 19.03
N TRP A 221 -12.92 -14.81 19.41
CA TRP A 221 -14.02 -13.87 19.57
C TRP A 221 -14.02 -13.28 20.98
N ILE A 222 -14.05 -11.95 21.07
CA ILE A 222 -14.04 -11.22 22.34
C ILE A 222 -15.28 -10.33 22.45
N TYR A 223 -15.91 -10.32 23.63
CA TYR A 223 -17.05 -9.46 23.92
C TYR A 223 -16.86 -8.68 25.21
N ILE A 224 -17.16 -7.38 25.16
CA ILE A 224 -17.10 -6.50 26.33
C ILE A 224 -18.48 -5.85 26.56
N PRO A 225 -19.16 -6.13 27.68
CA PRO A 225 -20.49 -5.57 27.95
C PRO A 225 -20.47 -4.07 28.32
N ASP A 226 -19.44 -3.62 29.04
CA ASP A 226 -19.56 -2.38 29.82
C ASP A 226 -19.00 -1.14 29.10
N ALA A 227 -17.95 -1.31 28.30
CA ALA A 227 -17.28 -0.21 27.57
C ALA A 227 -16.38 -0.73 26.44
N THR A 228 -16.22 0.07 25.38
CA THR A 228 -15.24 -0.18 24.33
C THR A 228 -13.83 -0.17 24.93
N SER A 229 -13.03 -1.16 24.60
CA SER A 229 -11.67 -1.26 25.13
C SER A 229 -10.71 -2.06 24.27
N LEU A 230 -9.44 -1.75 24.42
CA LEU A 230 -8.35 -2.48 23.77
C LEU A 230 -8.12 -3.82 24.46
N ILE A 231 -7.99 -4.88 23.69
CA ILE A 231 -7.66 -6.23 24.14
C ILE A 231 -6.43 -6.71 23.39
N ASP A 232 -5.48 -7.27 24.13
CA ASP A 232 -4.22 -7.77 23.60
C ASP A 232 -4.29 -9.31 23.55
N VAL A 233 -3.95 -9.89 22.41
CA VAL A 233 -3.75 -11.33 22.25
C VAL A 233 -2.28 -11.54 21.90
N GLY A 234 -1.53 -12.29 22.71
CA GLY A 234 -0.08 -12.38 22.54
C GLY A 234 0.56 -13.71 22.91
N ALA A 235 1.79 -13.92 22.45
CA ALA A 235 2.59 -15.12 22.72
C ALA A 235 3.51 -14.90 23.93
N TYR A 236 3.37 -15.75 24.94
CA TYR A 236 4.03 -15.64 26.23
C TYR A 236 4.83 -16.90 26.57
N SER A 237 5.80 -16.73 27.46
CA SER A 237 6.46 -17.85 28.13
C SER A 237 5.82 -18.16 29.49
N ALA A 238 6.28 -19.25 30.09
CA ALA A 238 5.85 -19.69 31.42
C ALA A 238 6.15 -18.67 32.52
N THR A 239 5.44 -18.76 33.65
CA THR A 239 5.67 -17.84 34.78
C THR A 239 7.11 -17.95 35.29
N GLY A 240 7.77 -16.80 35.46
CA GLY A 240 9.16 -16.73 35.94
C GLY A 240 10.22 -16.78 34.84
N THR A 241 9.84 -16.91 33.56
CA THR A 241 10.76 -16.81 32.42
C THR A 241 10.68 -15.46 31.72
N GLU A 242 11.69 -15.16 30.90
CA GLU A 242 11.67 -14.03 29.98
C GLU A 242 10.45 -14.17 29.06
N TYR A 243 9.66 -13.12 28.86
CA TYR A 243 8.33 -13.11 28.22
C TYR A 243 7.13 -13.58 29.07
N ALA A 244 7.30 -13.83 30.37
CA ALA A 244 6.17 -14.12 31.25
C ALA A 244 5.29 -12.88 31.48
N MET A 245 5.92 -11.71 31.63
CA MET A 245 5.26 -10.45 32.00
C MET A 245 5.11 -9.47 30.84
N LYS A 246 5.69 -9.73 29.68
CA LYS A 246 5.45 -8.98 28.45
C LYS A 246 5.55 -9.99 27.31
N PRO A 247 4.54 -10.13 26.44
CA PRO A 247 4.63 -11.14 25.39
C PRO A 247 5.76 -10.78 24.42
N ILE A 248 6.28 -11.79 23.73
CA ILE A 248 7.29 -11.58 22.68
C ILE A 248 6.67 -10.92 21.43
N SER A 249 5.40 -11.20 21.19
CA SER A 249 4.59 -10.63 20.11
C SER A 249 3.12 -10.60 20.57
N LEU A 250 2.38 -9.58 20.13
CA LEU A 250 0.96 -9.42 20.43
C LEU A 250 0.24 -8.70 19.29
N ALA A 251 -1.06 -8.92 19.19
CA ALA A 251 -1.99 -8.07 18.45
C ALA A 251 -2.90 -7.34 19.44
N GLU A 252 -3.15 -6.05 19.20
CA GLU A 252 -4.11 -5.25 19.95
C GLU A 252 -5.35 -5.02 19.08
N ALA A 253 -6.54 -5.24 19.62
CA ALA A 253 -7.79 -4.96 18.93
C ALA A 253 -8.72 -4.11 19.80
N ASN A 254 -9.36 -3.12 19.20
CA ASN A 254 -10.35 -2.29 19.88
C ASN A 254 -11.71 -3.00 19.82
N VAL A 255 -12.14 -3.57 20.93
CA VAL A 255 -13.39 -4.33 21.03
C VAL A 255 -14.51 -3.39 21.46
N GLY A 256 -15.57 -3.31 20.65
CA GLY A 256 -16.73 -2.45 20.87
C GLY A 256 -17.53 -2.82 22.12
N LYS A 257 -18.18 -1.84 22.74
CA LYS A 257 -19.15 -2.09 23.81
C LYS A 257 -20.36 -2.86 23.27
N ASN A 258 -20.76 -3.93 23.96
CA ASN A 258 -21.87 -4.80 23.59
C ASN A 258 -21.73 -5.40 22.19
N GLU A 259 -20.49 -5.63 21.75
CA GLU A 259 -20.17 -6.18 20.44
C GLU A 259 -19.21 -7.36 20.58
N TRP A 260 -19.46 -8.42 19.80
CA TRP A 260 -18.50 -9.49 19.62
C TRP A 260 -17.54 -9.10 18.50
N THR A 261 -16.26 -9.05 18.81
CA THR A 261 -15.22 -8.68 17.87
C THR A 261 -14.27 -9.87 17.69
N LEU A 262 -14.05 -10.27 16.44
CA LEU A 262 -13.05 -11.27 16.09
C LEU A 262 -11.67 -10.62 16.12
N ILE A 263 -10.76 -11.17 16.91
CA ILE A 263 -9.35 -10.82 16.88
C ILE A 263 -8.60 -11.91 16.11
N GLU A 264 -7.89 -11.50 15.05
CA GLU A 264 -6.96 -12.36 14.32
C GLU A 264 -5.51 -11.95 14.65
N TYR A 265 -4.71 -12.90 15.13
CA TYR A 265 -3.33 -12.72 15.56
C TYR A 265 -2.44 -13.75 14.86
N THR A 266 -1.41 -13.28 14.13
CA THR A 266 -0.44 -14.15 13.48
C THR A 266 0.88 -14.15 14.26
N TYR A 267 1.43 -15.32 14.55
CA TYR A 267 2.66 -15.50 15.31
C TYR A 267 3.57 -16.55 14.70
N THR A 268 4.76 -16.14 14.27
CA THR A 268 5.84 -17.08 13.92
C THR A 268 6.59 -17.48 15.19
N HIS A 269 6.56 -18.78 15.50
CA HIS A 269 7.20 -19.29 16.71
C HIS A 269 8.70 -19.41 16.48
N GLU A 270 9.49 -18.51 17.05
CA GLU A 270 10.95 -18.52 16.87
C GLU A 270 11.71 -18.81 18.17
N ASN A 271 11.02 -18.75 19.30
CA ASN A 271 11.64 -18.81 20.62
C ASN A 271 11.14 -20.02 21.43
N PRO A 272 11.96 -21.04 21.72
CA PRO A 272 11.55 -22.26 22.39
C PRO A 272 10.94 -22.07 23.79
N ILE A 273 11.21 -20.94 24.46
CA ILE A 273 10.65 -20.69 25.80
C ILE A 273 9.22 -20.14 25.77
N VAL A 274 8.73 -19.70 24.60
CA VAL A 274 7.40 -19.14 24.41
C VAL A 274 6.41 -20.26 24.12
N THR A 275 5.69 -20.73 25.14
CA THR A 275 4.80 -21.90 25.00
C THR A 275 3.32 -21.57 25.17
N GLN A 276 2.97 -20.31 25.46
CA GLN A 276 1.63 -19.91 25.90
C GLN A 276 1.01 -18.85 25.00
N LEU A 277 -0.31 -18.91 24.82
CA LEU A 277 -1.11 -17.85 24.21
C LEU A 277 -1.88 -17.11 25.30
N GLY A 278 -1.78 -15.80 25.38
CA GLY A 278 -2.38 -15.00 26.44
C GLY A 278 -3.31 -13.92 25.93
N PHE A 279 -4.30 -13.61 26.77
CA PHE A 279 -5.26 -12.52 26.59
C PHE A 279 -5.05 -11.51 27.73
N ASP A 280 -4.72 -10.27 27.39
CA ASP A 280 -4.52 -9.15 28.30
C ASP A 280 -5.27 -7.91 27.82
N GLN A 281 -5.22 -6.84 28.59
CA GLN A 281 -5.68 -5.52 28.19
C GLN A 281 -4.52 -4.57 28.44
N GLY A 282 -4.00 -3.97 27.37
CA GLY A 282 -2.89 -3.01 27.42
C GLY A 282 -3.10 -1.88 28.42
N ALA A 283 -2.06 -1.07 28.63
CA ALA A 283 -1.87 -0.21 29.80
C ALA A 283 -2.91 0.92 30.05
N SER A 284 -3.98 1.04 29.26
CA SER A 284 -4.78 2.29 29.19
C SER A 284 -6.12 2.29 29.92
N LYS A 285 -6.82 1.15 30.17
CA LYS A 285 -8.06 1.10 30.99
C LYS A 285 -8.31 -0.29 31.59
N THR A 286 -9.00 -0.38 32.73
CA THR A 286 -9.51 -1.65 33.30
C THR A 286 -10.97 -1.81 32.96
N ILE A 287 -11.33 -2.80 32.13
CA ILE A 287 -12.72 -3.25 32.04
C ILE A 287 -12.98 -4.31 33.11
N PRO A 288 -14.06 -4.20 33.89
CA PRO A 288 -14.33 -5.18 34.94
C PRO A 288 -14.59 -6.58 34.41
N THR A 289 -15.23 -6.70 33.23
CA THR A 289 -15.65 -7.98 32.65
C THR A 289 -15.42 -8.01 31.15
N PHE A 290 -14.90 -9.12 30.62
CA PHE A 290 -14.99 -9.47 29.21
C PHE A 290 -15.10 -10.99 29.02
N TYR A 291 -15.49 -11.40 27.82
CA TYR A 291 -15.77 -12.79 27.46
C TYR A 291 -14.90 -13.21 26.29
N ILE A 292 -14.48 -14.48 26.26
CA ILE A 292 -13.72 -15.11 25.19
C ILE A 292 -14.52 -16.32 24.68
N ASP A 293 -14.68 -16.42 23.37
CA ASP A 293 -15.33 -17.55 22.71
C ASP A 293 -14.52 -18.10 21.53
N ASP A 294 -14.73 -19.38 21.22
CA ASP A 294 -14.22 -20.10 20.04
C ASP A 294 -12.82 -19.69 19.57
N ILE A 295 -11.77 -20.21 20.24
CA ILE A 295 -10.38 -19.96 19.83
C ILE A 295 -9.97 -20.98 18.77
N GLU A 296 -9.65 -20.52 17.57
CA GLU A 296 -9.08 -21.34 16.50
C GLU A 296 -7.60 -20.99 16.31
N ILE A 297 -6.74 -22.01 16.26
CA ILE A 297 -5.30 -21.88 16.09
C ILE A 297 -4.90 -22.76 14.91
N THR A 298 -4.48 -22.15 13.81
CA THR A 298 -4.00 -22.87 12.63
C THR A 298 -2.50 -22.63 12.45
N SER A 299 -1.69 -23.68 12.31
CA SER A 299 -0.27 -23.56 11.97
C SER A 299 -0.01 -23.94 10.53
N ASP A 300 0.86 -23.20 9.85
CA ASP A 300 1.38 -23.57 8.54
C ASP A 300 2.36 -24.74 8.72
N GLY A 301 2.18 -25.82 7.96
CA GLY A 301 2.99 -27.04 8.09
C GLY A 301 4.49 -26.77 7.86
N ASN A 302 5.35 -27.61 8.45
CA ASN A 302 6.83 -27.46 8.45
C ASN A 302 7.40 -27.26 7.03
N ILE A 303 7.58 -26.01 6.62
CA ILE A 303 8.60 -25.63 5.65
C ILE A 303 9.86 -25.40 6.48
N GLN A 304 10.74 -26.41 6.55
CA GLN A 304 12.12 -26.17 6.98
C GLN A 304 12.78 -25.26 5.95
N SER A 305 12.63 -23.95 6.11
CA SER A 305 13.60 -23.00 5.58
C SER A 305 14.63 -22.77 6.68
N THR A 306 15.87 -23.25 6.46
CA THR A 306 17.03 -22.65 7.13
C THR A 306 16.95 -21.14 7.02
N PRO A 307 17.27 -20.35 8.08
CA PRO A 307 17.13 -18.91 8.03
C PRO A 307 17.90 -18.39 6.84
N SER A 308 17.16 -17.94 5.85
CA SER A 308 17.71 -17.21 4.74
C SER A 308 17.35 -15.76 4.93
N ASP A 309 18.30 -14.90 4.59
CA ASP A 309 17.99 -13.54 4.16
C ASP A 309 16.75 -13.56 3.23
N PRO A 310 15.91 -12.52 3.18
CA PRO A 310 14.86 -12.36 2.17
C PRO A 310 15.27 -12.75 0.73
N ASN A 311 16.57 -12.77 0.42
CA ASN A 311 17.18 -13.24 -0.84
C ASN A 311 17.59 -14.73 -0.90
N GLY A 312 17.22 -15.58 0.06
CA GLY A 312 17.50 -17.03 0.02
C GLY A 312 18.93 -17.45 0.43
N LEU A 313 19.76 -16.55 0.96
CA LEU A 313 21.15 -16.87 1.33
C LEU A 313 21.24 -17.65 2.64
N LYS A 314 22.11 -18.66 2.68
CA LYS A 314 22.28 -19.51 3.86
C LYS A 314 23.05 -18.79 4.97
N LEU A 315 22.42 -18.56 6.13
CA LEU A 315 23.12 -18.03 7.31
C LEU A 315 24.22 -19.00 7.78
N LYS A 316 25.47 -18.53 7.80
CA LYS A 316 26.63 -19.27 8.30
C LYS A 316 26.86 -19.04 9.79
N LYS A 317 26.75 -17.79 10.24
CA LYS A 317 26.98 -17.43 11.65
C LYS A 317 26.33 -16.08 11.97
N SER A 318 25.82 -15.92 13.18
CA SER A 318 25.30 -14.65 13.70
C SER A 318 25.90 -14.39 15.09
N TYR A 319 26.16 -13.12 15.39
CA TYR A 319 26.61 -12.64 16.68
C TYR A 319 25.67 -11.55 17.18
N LYS A 320 24.94 -11.87 18.25
CA LYS A 320 24.16 -10.90 19.02
C LYS A 320 24.96 -10.47 20.25
N PHE A 321 24.86 -9.19 20.64
CA PHE A 321 25.67 -8.62 21.72
C PHE A 321 24.88 -8.31 23.00
N ASP A 322 23.81 -9.05 23.25
CA ASP A 322 22.95 -8.90 24.43
C ASP A 322 23.70 -9.09 25.76
N ASP A 323 24.77 -9.88 25.73
CA ASP A 323 25.74 -10.01 26.80
C ASP A 323 27.20 -10.01 26.28
N LEU A 324 28.17 -9.95 27.19
CA LEU A 324 29.60 -9.98 26.84
C LEU A 324 30.13 -11.41 26.59
N SER A 325 29.30 -12.45 26.54
CA SER A 325 29.79 -13.82 26.29
C SER A 325 30.36 -13.95 24.87
N SER A 326 29.73 -13.29 23.91
CA SER A 326 30.20 -13.12 22.52
C SER A 326 31.47 -12.28 22.42
N PHE A 327 31.83 -11.50 23.45
CA PHE A 327 33.02 -10.64 23.42
C PHE A 327 34.34 -11.44 23.29
N ASN A 328 34.37 -12.69 23.76
CA ASN A 328 35.52 -13.58 23.62
C ASN A 328 35.86 -13.94 22.15
N ALA A 329 34.92 -13.69 21.23
CA ALA A 329 35.12 -13.81 19.79
C ALA A 329 35.90 -12.62 19.19
N PHE A 330 36.23 -11.60 19.97
CA PHE A 330 36.92 -10.41 19.48
C PHE A 330 38.39 -10.32 19.89
N VAL A 331 39.15 -9.59 19.06
CA VAL A 331 40.52 -9.17 19.27
C VAL A 331 40.56 -7.65 19.18
N LEU A 332 41.11 -7.00 20.20
CA LEU A 332 41.32 -5.56 20.23
C LEU A 332 42.64 -5.18 19.55
N GLY A 333 42.60 -4.20 18.66
CA GLY A 333 43.73 -3.75 17.84
C GLY A 333 44.07 -2.27 18.03
N GLY A 334 45.34 -1.93 17.78
CA GLY A 334 45.88 -0.58 17.62
C GLY A 334 45.73 0.41 18.77
N GLY A 335 45.46 -0.06 20.00
CA GLY A 335 45.45 0.76 21.22
C GLY A 335 44.15 0.70 22.04
N TYR A 336 43.10 0.03 21.52
CA TYR A 336 41.91 -0.28 22.32
C TYR A 336 42.26 -1.16 23.53
N LYS A 337 41.72 -0.79 24.69
CA LYS A 337 41.78 -1.60 25.92
C LYS A 337 40.41 -2.22 26.19
N ALA A 338 40.38 -3.35 26.91
CA ALA A 338 39.13 -4.02 27.26
C ALA A 338 38.15 -3.12 28.03
N GLU A 339 38.67 -2.20 28.86
CA GLU A 339 37.87 -1.21 29.60
C GLU A 339 37.11 -0.21 28.72
N ASN A 340 37.46 -0.11 27.44
CA ASN A 340 36.80 0.76 26.47
C ASN A 340 35.61 0.07 25.77
N VAL A 341 35.37 -1.22 26.04
CA VAL A 341 34.24 -1.96 25.49
C VAL A 341 33.24 -2.24 26.60
N SER A 342 31.98 -1.91 26.36
CA SER A 342 30.88 -2.15 27.29
C SER A 342 29.60 -2.46 26.52
N LEU A 343 28.53 -2.83 27.22
CA LEU A 343 27.22 -2.94 26.60
C LEU A 343 26.47 -1.60 26.72
N SER A 344 25.59 -1.31 25.77
CA SER A 344 24.71 -0.14 25.81
C SER A 344 23.82 -0.17 27.07
N SER A 345 23.39 1.03 27.48
CA SER A 345 22.34 1.20 28.50
C SER A 345 20.92 1.22 27.90
N GLU A 346 20.82 1.34 26.58
CA GLU A 346 19.56 1.40 25.83
C GLU A 346 19.25 0.06 25.17
N VAL A 347 17.96 -0.16 24.91
CA VAL A 347 17.40 -1.39 24.35
C VAL A 347 17.81 -1.53 22.87
N ASP A 348 18.25 -2.74 22.50
CA ASP A 348 18.56 -3.14 21.11
C ASP A 348 17.49 -2.69 20.10
N HIS A 349 17.95 -2.18 18.97
CA HIS A 349 17.17 -1.56 17.90
C HIS A 349 16.42 -2.56 17.00
N THR A 350 16.92 -3.78 16.84
CA THR A 350 16.36 -4.76 15.89
C THR A 350 15.33 -5.67 16.53
N THR A 351 15.53 -6.04 17.80
CA THR A 351 14.67 -7.00 18.50
C THR A 351 13.71 -6.36 19.51
N GLY A 352 13.92 -5.09 19.87
CA GLY A 352 13.14 -4.41 20.91
C GLY A 352 13.37 -4.96 22.33
N SER A 353 14.37 -5.84 22.52
CA SER A 353 14.87 -6.34 23.80
C SER A 353 16.31 -6.85 23.65
N GLY A 354 17.31 -6.18 24.24
CA GLY A 354 18.70 -6.57 24.08
C GLY A 354 19.67 -5.45 24.43
N LYS A 355 20.97 -5.66 24.21
CA LYS A 355 22.01 -4.62 24.36
C LYS A 355 22.97 -4.68 23.18
N SER A 356 23.54 -3.52 22.82
CA SER A 356 24.52 -3.41 21.75
C SER A 356 25.93 -3.25 22.28
N LEU A 357 26.93 -3.65 21.49
CA LEU A 357 28.33 -3.50 21.88
C LEU A 357 28.79 -2.05 21.70
N LYS A 358 29.06 -1.37 22.81
CA LYS A 358 29.56 0.01 22.86
C LYS A 358 31.10 0.03 22.85
N LEU A 359 31.67 0.73 21.88
CA LEU A 359 33.09 1.06 21.79
C LEU A 359 33.30 2.53 22.16
N GLY A 360 33.98 2.79 23.28
CA GLY A 360 34.21 4.14 23.81
C GLY A 360 35.68 4.55 23.90
N ASN A 361 35.94 5.83 24.23
CA ASN A 361 37.27 6.40 24.45
C ASN A 361 38.26 6.16 23.30
N ARG A 362 37.78 6.26 22.07
CA ARG A 362 38.62 6.12 20.89
C ARG A 362 39.48 7.38 20.68
N THR A 363 40.81 7.23 20.76
CA THR A 363 41.77 8.33 20.64
C THR A 363 42.67 8.24 19.41
N SER A 364 42.54 7.18 18.60
CA SER A 364 43.35 6.95 17.41
C SER A 364 42.54 6.25 16.30
N THR A 365 42.88 6.54 15.05
CA THR A 365 42.33 5.87 13.86
C THR A 365 42.78 4.41 13.77
N SER A 366 43.80 3.98 14.53
CA SER A 366 44.22 2.56 14.57
C SER A 366 43.44 1.71 15.57
N HIS A 367 42.61 2.30 16.44
CA HIS A 367 41.82 1.58 17.44
C HIS A 367 40.71 0.76 16.76
N ARG A 368 40.89 -0.57 16.65
CA ARG A 368 39.98 -1.48 15.93
C ARG A 368 39.47 -2.62 16.79
N LEU A 369 38.27 -3.10 16.49
CA LEU A 369 37.67 -4.31 17.06
C LEU A 369 37.53 -5.36 15.94
N LYS A 370 38.07 -6.57 16.13
CA LYS A 370 38.03 -7.63 15.11
C LYS A 370 37.45 -8.94 15.63
N LEU A 371 36.45 -9.49 14.94
CA LEU A 371 35.97 -10.86 15.10
C LEU A 371 37.00 -11.85 14.56
N LYS A 372 37.47 -12.78 15.40
CA LYS A 372 38.40 -13.84 15.00
C LYS A 372 37.67 -15.08 14.47
N ASP A 373 38.39 -15.89 13.70
CA ASP A 373 37.95 -17.20 13.23
C ASP A 373 36.62 -17.17 12.45
N VAL A 374 36.42 -16.11 11.66
CA VAL A 374 35.25 -15.93 10.79
C VAL A 374 35.36 -16.80 9.53
N PHE A 375 36.57 -16.89 8.97
CA PHE A 375 36.88 -17.71 7.80
C PHE A 375 37.91 -18.78 8.15
N THR A 376 37.76 -19.95 7.53
CA THR A 376 38.65 -21.10 7.66
C THR A 376 39.19 -21.53 6.30
N SER A 377 40.23 -22.36 6.25
CA SER A 377 40.75 -22.90 4.97
C SER A 377 39.71 -23.66 4.15
N SER A 378 38.63 -24.17 4.78
CA SER A 378 37.52 -24.84 4.08
C SER A 378 36.59 -23.88 3.34
N ASP A 379 36.73 -22.58 3.60
CA ASP A 379 35.93 -21.52 2.99
C ASP A 379 36.58 -20.92 1.74
N ILE A 380 37.80 -21.36 1.37
CA ILE A 380 38.53 -20.82 0.22
C ILE A 380 37.71 -21.03 -1.05
N GLY A 381 37.53 -19.95 -1.81
CA GLY A 381 36.74 -19.90 -3.05
C GLY A 381 35.26 -19.61 -2.83
N LYS A 382 34.77 -19.56 -1.58
CA LYS A 382 33.38 -19.20 -1.26
C LYS A 382 33.21 -17.70 -1.11
N THR A 383 32.01 -17.22 -1.43
CA THR A 383 31.61 -15.82 -1.20
C THR A 383 30.74 -15.73 0.04
N PHE A 384 30.94 -14.68 0.82
CA PHE A 384 30.16 -14.41 2.03
C PHE A 384 29.58 -13.00 1.99
N THR A 385 28.37 -12.84 2.53
CA THR A 385 27.74 -11.54 2.78
C THR A 385 27.70 -11.33 4.29
N ILE A 386 28.34 -10.28 4.78
CA ILE A 386 28.42 -9.94 6.21
C ILE A 386 27.61 -8.66 6.43
N LYS A 387 26.67 -8.68 7.36
CA LYS A 387 25.83 -7.53 7.75
C LYS A 387 26.05 -7.19 9.21
N ALA A 388 25.98 -5.92 9.56
CA ALA A 388 26.02 -5.45 10.95
C ALA A 388 25.29 -4.12 11.07
N TRP A 389 24.70 -3.84 12.22
CA TRP A 389 24.12 -2.54 12.54
C TRP A 389 25.13 -1.68 13.31
N VAL A 390 25.24 -0.40 12.97
CA VAL A 390 26.12 0.55 13.65
C VAL A 390 25.36 1.81 14.05
N TYR A 391 25.67 2.37 15.21
CA TYR A 391 25.03 3.60 15.71
C TYR A 391 26.06 4.58 16.25
N VAL A 392 25.92 5.85 15.87
CA VAL A 392 26.79 6.94 16.30
C VAL A 392 25.95 8.04 16.96
N PRO A 393 26.07 8.25 18.29
CA PRO A 393 25.20 9.19 19.00
C PRO A 393 25.54 10.66 18.74
N ASP A 394 26.82 11.00 18.66
CA ASP A 394 27.25 12.38 18.84
C ASP A 394 27.54 13.13 17.53
N ALA A 395 27.74 12.41 16.43
CA ALA A 395 28.06 12.98 15.13
C ALA A 395 27.76 12.03 13.97
N ILE A 396 27.62 12.58 12.77
CA ILE A 396 27.65 11.80 11.54
C ILE A 396 29.10 11.35 11.31
N SER A 397 29.34 10.06 11.17
CA SER A 397 30.69 9.49 11.01
C SER A 397 30.72 8.33 10.02
N LEU A 398 31.86 8.15 9.34
CA LEU A 398 32.11 7.01 8.47
C LEU A 398 32.59 5.83 9.32
N ILE A 399 31.87 4.69 9.22
CA ILE A 399 32.24 3.42 9.83
C ILE A 399 32.64 2.46 8.70
N GLU A 400 33.79 1.80 8.84
CA GLU A 400 34.32 0.79 7.92
C GLU A 400 34.16 -0.61 8.51
N MET A 401 33.77 -1.59 7.71
CA MET A 401 33.83 -3.02 8.02
C MET A 401 34.75 -3.71 7.01
N GLY A 402 35.80 -4.40 7.49
CA GLY A 402 36.84 -4.98 6.63
C GLY A 402 37.22 -6.42 6.96
N ALA A 403 37.75 -7.15 5.97
CA ALA A 403 38.31 -8.49 6.09
C ALA A 403 39.82 -8.42 6.33
N TYR A 404 40.27 -8.96 7.46
CA TYR A 404 41.65 -8.84 7.93
C TYR A 404 42.30 -10.20 8.19
N SER A 405 43.62 -10.19 8.18
CA SER A 405 44.44 -11.29 8.70
C SER A 405 44.76 -11.12 10.18
N THR A 406 45.37 -12.16 10.76
CA THR A 406 45.97 -12.13 12.09
C THR A 406 47.20 -11.20 12.15
N THR A 407 47.68 -10.90 13.36
CA THR A 407 48.79 -9.97 13.62
C THR A 407 50.07 -10.34 12.84
N ASN A 408 50.89 -9.32 12.50
CA ASN A 408 52.18 -9.42 11.80
C ASN A 408 52.14 -9.78 10.30
N THR A 409 51.06 -9.46 9.61
CA THR A 409 50.95 -9.57 8.15
C THR A 409 50.50 -8.23 7.55
N GLN A 410 50.69 -8.01 6.24
CA GLN A 410 50.33 -6.73 5.61
C GLN A 410 48.84 -6.39 5.75
N TYR A 411 47.98 -7.41 5.83
CA TYR A 411 46.52 -7.24 6.01
C TYR A 411 46.07 -7.22 7.48
N ALA A 412 47.02 -7.15 8.42
CA ALA A 412 46.71 -7.03 9.85
C ALA A 412 46.31 -5.59 10.21
N MET A 413 46.79 -4.61 9.44
CA MET A 413 46.50 -3.19 9.65
C MET A 413 45.55 -2.64 8.60
N GLU A 414 45.65 -3.09 7.35
CA GLU A 414 44.78 -2.66 6.26
C GLU A 414 43.95 -3.86 5.78
N PRO A 415 42.62 -3.75 5.65
CA PRO A 415 41.82 -4.88 5.22
C PRO A 415 42.13 -5.25 3.77
N ILE A 416 42.00 -6.52 3.40
CA ILE A 416 42.12 -6.95 1.99
C ILE A 416 40.88 -6.54 1.17
N ALA A 417 39.75 -6.40 1.86
CA ALA A 417 38.47 -5.98 1.31
C ALA A 417 37.69 -5.28 2.43
N SER A 418 37.04 -4.17 2.13
CA SER A 418 36.22 -3.44 3.10
C SER A 418 35.00 -2.79 2.44
N SER A 419 34.07 -2.38 3.30
CA SER A 419 32.87 -1.63 2.99
C SER A 419 32.76 -0.50 4.00
N GLU A 420 32.22 0.66 3.61
CA GLU A 420 32.05 1.81 4.49
C GLU A 420 30.60 2.30 4.46
N VAL A 421 30.09 2.79 5.59
CA VAL A 421 28.78 3.45 5.67
C VAL A 421 28.87 4.76 6.44
N LYS A 422 28.11 5.76 5.99
CA LYS A 422 27.96 7.05 6.68
C LYS A 422 26.83 6.94 7.70
N ALA A 423 27.16 6.60 8.94
CA ALA A 423 26.17 6.47 10.01
C ALA A 423 25.66 7.85 10.42
N GLY A 424 24.33 8.01 10.40
CA GLY A 424 23.64 9.23 10.80
C GLY A 424 23.79 9.52 12.31
N LYS A 425 23.62 10.79 12.70
CA LYS A 425 23.62 11.14 14.12
C LYS A 425 22.33 10.62 14.76
N ASN A 426 22.45 9.84 15.83
CA ASN A 426 21.32 9.21 16.53
C ASN A 426 20.49 8.29 15.61
N GLU A 427 21.15 7.63 14.66
CA GLU A 427 20.50 6.73 13.71
C GLU A 427 21.26 5.41 13.66
N TRP A 428 20.52 4.29 13.69
CA TRP A 428 21.07 2.98 13.42
C TRP A 428 21.19 2.79 11.92
N THR A 429 22.37 2.41 11.46
CA THR A 429 22.69 2.28 10.05
C THR A 429 23.28 0.89 9.81
N GLN A 430 22.76 0.15 8.84
CA GLN A 430 23.31 -1.17 8.50
C GLN A 430 24.52 -1.03 7.56
N ILE A 431 25.60 -1.75 7.87
CA ILE A 431 26.77 -1.91 7.01
C ILE A 431 26.83 -3.34 6.47
N THR A 432 27.09 -3.48 5.16
CA THR A 432 27.17 -4.79 4.48
C THR A 432 28.50 -4.94 3.74
N LEU A 433 29.19 -6.07 3.90
CA LEU A 433 30.41 -6.44 3.19
C LEU A 433 30.19 -7.76 2.45
N VAL A 434 30.36 -7.77 1.13
CA VAL A 434 30.44 -9.02 0.36
C VAL A 434 31.92 -9.35 0.13
N TYR A 435 32.37 -10.51 0.59
CA TYR A 435 33.76 -10.91 0.52
C TYR A 435 33.90 -12.33 -0.05
N LYS A 436 34.63 -12.45 -1.16
CA LYS A 436 35.08 -13.74 -1.69
C LYS A 436 36.38 -14.14 -1.01
N HIS A 437 36.33 -15.21 -0.22
CA HIS A 437 37.47 -15.65 0.57
C HIS A 437 38.48 -16.41 -0.31
N GLU A 438 39.50 -15.72 -0.81
CA GLU A 438 40.51 -16.34 -1.69
C GLU A 438 41.88 -16.50 -1.03
N ASN A 439 42.09 -15.90 0.14
CA ASN A 439 43.38 -15.88 0.82
C ASN A 439 43.26 -16.46 2.23
N GLU A 440 43.91 -17.61 2.45
CA GLU A 440 43.85 -18.37 3.71
C GLU A 440 44.35 -17.60 4.94
N ILE A 441 45.15 -16.54 4.75
CA ILE A 441 45.64 -15.72 5.86
C ILE A 441 44.58 -14.76 6.41
N ILE A 442 43.45 -14.57 5.69
CA ILE A 442 42.37 -13.65 6.05
C ILE A 442 41.31 -14.42 6.84
N THR A 443 41.36 -14.32 8.16
CA THR A 443 40.49 -15.10 9.06
C THR A 443 39.53 -14.24 9.88
N GLN A 444 39.57 -12.90 9.74
CA GLN A 444 38.90 -11.97 10.64
C GLN A 444 38.02 -10.96 9.91
N ILE A 445 36.97 -10.46 10.59
CA ILE A 445 36.19 -9.27 10.20
C ILE A 445 36.39 -8.20 11.25
N GLY A 446 36.69 -6.96 10.86
CA GLY A 446 36.94 -5.85 11.77
C GLY A 446 36.08 -4.63 11.48
N PHE A 447 35.84 -3.83 12.51
CA PHE A 447 35.14 -2.55 12.43
C PHE A 447 36.08 -1.40 12.76
N ASP A 448 36.11 -0.39 11.89
CA ASP A 448 36.97 0.78 11.94
C ASP A 448 36.22 2.09 11.60
N GLN A 449 36.89 3.23 11.70
CA GLN A 449 36.44 4.53 11.21
C GLN A 449 37.47 5.06 10.25
N GLY A 450 37.05 5.34 9.02
CA GLY A 450 37.92 5.83 7.94
C GLY A 450 38.72 7.09 8.33
N ALA A 451 39.71 7.43 7.51
CA ALA A 451 40.84 8.30 7.84
C ALA A 451 40.52 9.78 8.26
N SER A 452 39.26 10.21 8.32
CA SER A 452 38.92 11.64 8.36
C SER A 452 38.31 12.22 9.65
N LYS A 453 38.06 11.45 10.73
CA LYS A 453 37.77 11.95 12.11
C LYS A 453 37.55 10.81 13.12
N THR A 454 38.02 10.96 14.36
CA THR A 454 37.71 10.03 15.46
C THR A 454 36.41 10.45 16.17
N VAL A 455 35.36 9.61 16.15
CA VAL A 455 34.27 9.79 17.13
C VAL A 455 34.58 9.01 18.40
N PRO A 456 34.37 9.58 19.59
CA PRO A 456 34.78 8.95 20.85
C PRO A 456 34.01 7.67 21.17
N VAL A 457 32.78 7.55 20.66
CA VAL A 457 31.84 6.45 20.96
C VAL A 457 31.08 6.03 19.70
N PHE A 458 30.99 4.73 19.44
CA PHE A 458 30.01 4.14 18.52
C PHE A 458 29.59 2.74 18.98
N TYR A 459 28.49 2.23 18.45
CA TYR A 459 27.89 0.96 18.84
C TYR A 459 27.79 0.02 17.64
N ILE A 460 27.86 -1.29 17.88
CA ILE A 460 27.70 -2.35 16.89
C ILE A 460 26.66 -3.35 17.39
N ASP A 461 25.76 -3.78 16.51
CA ASP A 461 24.79 -4.84 16.78
C ASP A 461 24.59 -5.82 15.62
N ASP A 462 24.04 -7.01 15.94
CA ASP A 462 23.62 -8.07 15.01
C ASP A 462 24.58 -8.31 13.84
N VAL A 463 25.76 -8.86 14.12
CA VAL A 463 26.71 -9.22 13.04
C VAL A 463 26.33 -10.58 12.45
N GLU A 464 25.82 -10.58 11.24
CA GLU A 464 25.36 -11.77 10.53
C GLU A 464 26.25 -12.08 9.33
N ILE A 465 26.58 -13.34 9.13
CA ILE A 465 27.46 -13.82 8.06
C ILE A 465 26.70 -14.90 7.29
N TYR A 466 26.46 -14.66 6.01
CA TYR A 466 25.77 -15.56 5.10
C TYR A 466 26.74 -16.12 4.07
N GLU A 467 26.56 -17.39 3.68
CA GLU A 467 27.27 -18.01 2.57
C GLU A 467 26.50 -17.73 1.27
N GLY A 468 27.19 -17.10 0.32
CA GLY A 468 26.64 -16.57 -0.92
C GLY A 468 26.80 -15.05 -1.02
N ALA A 469 26.68 -14.53 -2.24
CA ALA A 469 26.60 -13.10 -2.49
C ALA A 469 25.13 -12.71 -2.58
N THR A 470 24.68 -11.73 -1.80
CA THR A 470 23.55 -10.92 -2.25
C THR A 470 24.08 -10.07 -3.39
N GLU A 471 23.29 -9.82 -4.43
CA GLU A 471 23.65 -8.77 -5.38
C GLU A 471 23.98 -7.51 -4.57
N ALA A 472 25.20 -7.00 -4.74
CA ALA A 472 25.73 -5.98 -3.85
C ALA A 472 24.89 -4.70 -4.02
N VAL A 473 24.06 -4.40 -3.02
CA VAL A 473 23.59 -3.03 -2.76
C VAL A 473 24.83 -2.24 -2.34
N PRO A 474 25.30 -1.23 -3.11
CA PRO A 474 26.32 -0.33 -2.61
C PRO A 474 25.73 0.47 -1.45
N PRO A 475 26.54 0.86 -0.45
CA PRO A 475 26.06 1.59 0.71
C PRO A 475 25.43 2.91 0.28
N SER A 476 24.17 3.11 0.69
CA SER A 476 23.48 4.39 0.61
C SER A 476 24.26 5.42 1.43
N SER A 477 24.96 6.33 0.75
CA SER A 477 25.05 7.70 1.23
C SER A 477 24.12 8.53 0.37
N GLY A 478 23.23 9.32 0.98
CA GLY A 478 22.72 10.50 0.28
C GLY A 478 23.94 11.33 -0.19
N GLN A 479 23.94 11.98 -1.35
CA GLN A 479 22.84 12.46 -2.18
C GLN A 479 23.36 12.68 -3.62
N VAL A 480 22.44 12.67 -4.60
CA VAL A 480 22.62 13.10 -6.00
C VAL A 480 23.58 12.23 -6.85
N GLU A 481 22.96 11.49 -7.78
CA GLU A 481 23.32 11.23 -9.20
C GLU A 481 24.82 11.28 -9.58
N ASP A 482 25.42 10.26 -10.21
CA ASP A 482 25.03 9.69 -11.52
C ASP A 482 25.61 8.28 -11.79
N LYS A 483 24.72 7.39 -12.31
CA LYS A 483 24.83 6.42 -13.45
C LYS A 483 26.03 5.42 -13.46
N GLU A 484 25.91 4.10 -13.60
CA GLU A 484 24.98 3.10 -14.21
C GLU A 484 25.13 1.78 -13.39
N GLU A 485 24.22 0.82 -13.22
CA GLU A 485 23.06 0.35 -13.99
C GLU A 485 22.10 -0.37 -13.01
N ILE A 486 20.82 -0.01 -13.05
CA ILE A 486 19.76 -0.54 -12.18
C ILE A 486 19.35 -1.92 -12.67
N LYS A 487 19.38 -2.96 -11.84
CA LYS A 487 18.54 -4.14 -12.09
C LYS A 487 17.11 -3.80 -11.71
N VAL A 488 16.34 -3.46 -12.73
CA VAL A 488 14.88 -3.46 -12.71
C VAL A 488 14.44 -4.84 -12.20
N ASN A 489 13.68 -4.89 -11.12
CA ASN A 489 12.91 -6.09 -10.82
C ASN A 489 11.86 -6.17 -11.93
N TYR A 490 12.18 -6.92 -12.98
CA TYR A 490 11.20 -7.32 -13.96
C TYR A 490 10.13 -8.08 -13.21
N VAL A 491 8.94 -7.52 -13.30
CA VAL A 491 7.71 -8.25 -13.52
C VAL A 491 7.88 -9.76 -13.65
N THR A 492 7.23 -10.51 -12.76
CA THR A 492 7.34 -11.97 -12.72
C THR A 492 6.65 -12.69 -13.90
N ASP A 493 5.82 -11.99 -14.68
CA ASP A 493 5.08 -12.49 -15.85
C ASP A 493 5.17 -11.62 -17.13
N GLY A 494 5.80 -10.44 -17.09
CA GLY A 494 5.89 -9.47 -18.18
C GLY A 494 4.87 -8.30 -18.18
N HIS A 495 3.86 -8.27 -17.30
CA HIS A 495 2.92 -7.14 -17.10
C HIS A 495 3.17 -6.22 -15.88
N ARG A 496 2.94 -4.90 -16.01
CA ARG A 496 3.03 -3.95 -14.88
C ARG A 496 2.17 -4.41 -13.67
N PRO A 497 2.66 -4.26 -12.41
CA PRO A 497 1.86 -4.63 -11.24
C PRO A 497 0.59 -3.80 -11.15
N VAL A 498 -0.54 -4.43 -10.80
CA VAL A 498 -1.83 -3.77 -10.58
C VAL A 498 -2.42 -4.15 -9.22
N PRO A 499 -3.19 -3.25 -8.57
CA PRO A 499 -3.88 -3.57 -7.31
C PRO A 499 -4.95 -4.64 -7.50
N THR A 500 -5.10 -5.56 -6.54
CA THR A 500 -6.05 -6.70 -6.64
C THR A 500 -6.96 -6.90 -5.42
N ASN A 501 -6.68 -6.25 -4.29
CA ASN A 501 -7.39 -6.47 -3.02
C ASN A 501 -8.60 -5.54 -2.84
N PHE A 502 -9.71 -5.81 -3.55
CA PHE A 502 -10.94 -5.01 -3.47
C PHE A 502 -12.04 -5.69 -2.63
N THR A 503 -12.72 -4.91 -1.79
CA THR A 503 -13.78 -5.41 -0.88
C THR A 503 -15.19 -5.08 -1.37
N LYS A 504 -15.31 -4.27 -2.43
CA LYS A 504 -16.58 -3.83 -3.02
C LYS A 504 -16.76 -4.47 -4.39
N GLY A 505 -18.03 -4.70 -4.78
CA GLY A 505 -18.35 -5.27 -6.09
C GLY A 505 -18.04 -4.32 -7.25
N LYS A 506 -18.21 -4.84 -8.48
CA LYS A 506 -17.95 -4.10 -9.74
C LYS A 506 -19.10 -3.18 -10.17
N ASN A 507 -20.22 -3.14 -9.45
CA ASN A 507 -21.43 -2.43 -9.90
C ASN A 507 -21.44 -0.96 -9.49
N TYR A 508 -22.32 -0.17 -10.13
CA TYR A 508 -22.54 1.25 -9.82
C TYR A 508 -22.93 1.48 -8.35
N GLU A 509 -23.70 0.56 -7.78
CA GLU A 509 -24.23 0.60 -6.43
C GLU A 509 -23.13 0.35 -5.38
N ASP A 510 -21.97 -0.16 -5.81
CA ASP A 510 -20.79 -0.45 -4.99
C ASP A 510 -19.76 0.70 -4.99
N LEU A 511 -20.11 1.88 -5.51
CA LEU A 511 -19.25 3.06 -5.49
C LEU A 511 -18.91 3.50 -4.07
N ILE A 512 -17.67 3.95 -3.87
CA ILE A 512 -17.16 4.42 -2.58
C ILE A 512 -17.65 5.85 -2.33
N TYR A 513 -18.19 6.09 -1.14
CA TYR A 513 -18.60 7.40 -0.65
C TYR A 513 -18.01 7.65 0.73
N TYR A 514 -17.54 8.88 0.96
CA TYR A 514 -17.04 9.33 2.26
C TYR A 514 -17.97 10.35 2.90
N GLY A 515 -17.98 10.39 4.24
CA GLY A 515 -18.71 11.40 5.03
C GLY A 515 -20.22 11.22 5.12
N LEU A 516 -20.77 10.04 4.80
CA LEU A 516 -22.22 9.75 4.86
C LEU A 516 -22.76 9.67 6.29
N ASP A 517 -21.88 9.47 7.26
CA ASP A 517 -22.13 9.35 8.70
C ASP A 517 -21.94 10.68 9.45
N LYS A 518 -21.49 11.74 8.77
CA LYS A 518 -21.32 13.06 9.37
C LYS A 518 -22.66 13.61 9.86
N LYS A 519 -22.64 14.19 11.07
CA LYS A 519 -23.80 14.85 11.68
C LYS A 519 -24.32 15.95 10.76
N THR A 520 -25.64 16.03 10.59
CA THR A 520 -26.30 17.13 9.90
C THR A 520 -25.93 18.48 10.53
N PRO A 521 -26.01 19.60 9.79
CA PRO A 521 -25.74 20.91 10.37
C PRO A 521 -26.55 21.20 11.63
N GLN A 522 -27.81 20.75 11.68
CA GLN A 522 -28.67 20.90 12.84
C GLN A 522 -28.17 20.09 14.04
N GLN A 523 -27.66 18.87 13.80
CA GLN A 523 -27.06 18.03 14.86
C GLN A 523 -25.73 18.60 15.37
N LEU A 524 -24.92 19.21 14.50
CA LEU A 524 -23.70 19.92 14.90
C LEU A 524 -24.04 21.15 15.74
N LEU A 525 -24.93 22.01 15.24
CA LEU A 525 -25.38 23.20 15.97
C LEU A 525 -26.00 22.86 17.32
N ALA A 526 -26.76 21.77 17.42
CA ALA A 526 -27.36 21.32 18.68
C ALA A 526 -26.34 20.78 19.70
N ALA A 527 -25.15 20.36 19.26
CA ALA A 527 -24.08 19.86 20.11
C ALA A 527 -23.15 20.96 20.62
N LEU A 528 -23.19 22.15 20.01
CA LEU A 528 -22.35 23.29 20.39
C LEU A 528 -22.83 23.97 21.68
N PRO A 529 -21.94 24.58 22.47
CA PRO A 529 -22.34 25.45 23.57
C PRO A 529 -23.13 26.65 23.04
N GLN A 530 -23.87 27.32 23.93
CA GLN A 530 -24.60 28.53 23.56
C GLN A 530 -23.62 29.62 23.12
N GLY A 531 -23.63 29.92 21.82
CA GLY A 531 -22.83 31.00 21.23
C GLY A 531 -23.44 32.39 21.50
N THR A 532 -22.60 33.42 21.47
CA THR A 532 -23.01 34.82 21.55
C THR A 532 -23.21 35.37 20.14
N GLN A 533 -24.42 35.79 19.81
CA GLN A 533 -24.70 36.47 18.55
C GLN A 533 -24.01 37.83 18.52
N VAL A 534 -23.00 37.99 17.67
CA VAL A 534 -22.20 39.24 17.55
C VAL A 534 -22.71 40.15 16.43
N VAL A 535 -23.33 39.55 15.41
CA VAL A 535 -24.07 40.24 14.36
C VAL A 535 -25.39 39.50 14.17
N GLY A 536 -26.49 40.24 14.18
CA GLY A 536 -27.82 39.66 14.30
C GLY A 536 -28.85 40.23 13.35
N GLY A 537 -29.41 39.39 12.48
CA GLY A 537 -30.74 39.56 11.89
C GLY A 537 -31.01 40.83 11.09
N ASN A 538 -30.01 41.64 10.80
CA ASN A 538 -30.19 42.84 9.99
C ASN A 538 -30.52 42.43 8.55
N PHE A 539 -31.54 43.06 7.98
CA PHE A 539 -31.88 42.88 6.59
C PHE A 539 -30.71 43.36 5.71
N ILE A 540 -30.18 42.49 4.84
CA ILE A 540 -29.15 42.86 3.84
C ILE A 540 -29.58 44.10 3.03
N ALA A 541 -30.89 44.34 2.90
CA ALA A 541 -31.46 45.52 2.27
C ALA A 541 -30.97 46.86 2.86
N GLU A 542 -30.75 46.96 4.18
CA GLU A 542 -30.25 48.20 4.81
C GLU A 542 -28.84 48.54 4.33
N THR A 543 -28.03 47.52 4.04
CA THR A 543 -26.68 47.64 3.50
C THR A 543 -26.68 48.09 2.04
N VAL A 544 -27.65 47.64 1.22
CA VAL A 544 -27.82 48.08 -0.17
C VAL A 544 -28.26 49.55 -0.26
N THR A 545 -29.05 50.03 0.70
CA THR A 545 -29.51 51.43 0.72
C THR A 545 -28.48 52.41 1.29
N GLY A 546 -27.50 51.93 2.07
CA GLY A 546 -26.47 52.77 2.71
C GLY A 546 -25.08 52.73 2.06
N ALA A 547 -24.77 51.71 1.25
CA ALA A 547 -23.45 51.51 0.65
C ALA A 547 -23.45 51.79 -0.85
N THR A 548 -23.32 53.05 -1.24
CA THR A 548 -22.77 53.36 -2.57
C THR A 548 -21.25 53.45 -2.46
N GLN A 549 -20.55 52.61 -3.25
CA GLN A 549 -19.10 52.62 -3.56
C GLN A 549 -18.22 52.01 -2.46
N ASP A 550 -17.59 50.86 -2.69
CA ASP A 550 -16.27 50.87 -3.34
C ASP A 550 -16.09 49.99 -4.60
N ARG A 551 -16.99 49.03 -4.91
CA ARG A 551 -16.86 48.13 -6.09
C ARG A 551 -18.20 47.62 -6.69
N TYR A 552 -19.22 48.48 -6.73
CA TYR A 552 -20.46 48.21 -7.47
C TYR A 552 -20.39 48.86 -8.85
N ASP A 553 -20.37 48.06 -9.91
CA ASP A 553 -20.48 48.55 -11.29
C ASP A 553 -21.84 48.15 -11.91
N PRO A 554 -22.74 49.11 -12.17
CA PRO A 554 -24.06 48.84 -12.75
C PRO A 554 -24.02 48.30 -14.18
N ASN A 555 -22.87 48.34 -14.87
CA ASN A 555 -22.71 47.74 -16.20
C ASN A 555 -22.61 46.20 -16.15
N HIS A 556 -22.30 45.63 -14.98
CA HIS A 556 -22.10 44.19 -14.80
C HIS A 556 -23.27 43.49 -14.11
N GLY A 557 -24.08 44.22 -13.36
CA GLY A 557 -25.24 43.68 -12.68
C GLY A 557 -26.12 44.72 -12.00
N LYS A 558 -27.19 44.26 -11.37
CA LYS A 558 -28.17 45.06 -10.63
C LYS A 558 -28.49 44.41 -9.29
N LEU A 559 -28.60 45.22 -8.25
CA LEU A 559 -29.09 44.80 -6.92
C LEU A 559 -30.48 45.39 -6.67
N GLU A 560 -31.42 44.57 -6.19
CA GLU A 560 -32.79 45.00 -5.90
C GLU A 560 -33.26 44.43 -4.57
N VAL A 561 -33.96 45.25 -3.77
CA VAL A 561 -34.63 44.75 -2.57
C VAL A 561 -35.98 44.16 -2.98
N ILE A 562 -36.21 42.89 -2.65
CA ILE A 562 -37.45 42.15 -2.94
C ILE A 562 -38.18 41.76 -1.66
N ASP A 563 -39.50 41.61 -1.74
CA ASP A 563 -40.33 41.02 -0.68
C ASP A 563 -40.26 39.50 -0.71
N VAL A 564 -40.17 38.88 0.47
CA VAL A 564 -40.13 37.42 0.64
C VAL A 564 -41.11 37.00 1.72
N LEU A 565 -41.86 35.93 1.48
CA LEU A 565 -42.84 35.36 2.40
C LEU A 565 -42.32 34.02 2.95
N ASN A 566 -42.80 33.64 4.14
CA ASN A 566 -42.53 32.34 4.79
C ASN A 566 -41.05 32.07 5.10
N MET A 567 -40.25 33.11 5.28
CA MET A 567 -38.84 33.03 5.69
C MET A 567 -38.65 33.73 7.06
N PRO A 568 -37.54 33.46 7.77
CA PRO A 568 -37.18 34.20 8.99
C PRO A 568 -36.96 35.71 8.77
N PHE A 569 -36.95 36.16 7.51
CA PHE A 569 -36.82 37.53 7.05
C PHE A 569 -37.93 37.85 6.02
N THR A 570 -38.41 39.10 6.01
CA THR A 570 -39.45 39.61 5.10
C THR A 570 -38.93 40.32 3.84
N LYS A 571 -37.63 40.66 3.79
CA LYS A 571 -36.96 41.31 2.66
C LYS A 571 -35.67 40.55 2.31
N ALA A 572 -35.33 40.51 1.03
CA ALA A 572 -34.07 39.96 0.51
C ALA A 572 -33.48 40.87 -0.57
N VAL A 573 -32.23 40.62 -0.95
CA VAL A 573 -31.56 41.30 -2.07
C VAL A 573 -31.44 40.35 -3.24
N ARG A 574 -32.05 40.71 -4.36
CA ARG A 574 -31.86 40.06 -5.65
C ARG A 574 -30.66 40.66 -6.36
N ALA A 575 -29.64 39.86 -6.58
CA ALA A 575 -28.51 40.18 -7.43
C ALA A 575 -28.71 39.57 -8.81
N THR A 576 -28.84 40.41 -9.82
CA THR A 576 -28.80 40.01 -11.23
C THR A 576 -27.45 40.38 -11.81
N VAL A 577 -26.76 39.43 -12.43
CA VAL A 577 -25.46 39.59 -13.06
C VAL A 577 -25.66 39.38 -14.56
N TYR A 578 -25.39 40.40 -15.36
CA TYR A 578 -25.57 40.34 -16.82
C TYR A 578 -24.28 39.92 -17.51
N ASN A 579 -23.17 40.56 -17.15
CA ASN A 579 -21.86 40.44 -17.79
C ASN A 579 -20.79 40.10 -16.74
N PRO A 580 -20.59 38.81 -16.38
CA PRO A 580 -19.54 38.41 -15.44
C PRO A 580 -18.16 38.77 -16.03
N LEU A 581 -17.28 39.36 -15.22
CA LEU A 581 -15.88 39.62 -15.58
C LEU A 581 -14.95 39.07 -14.51
N GLU A 582 -13.82 38.53 -14.94
CA GLU A 582 -12.68 38.33 -14.05
C GLU A 582 -11.94 39.66 -13.83
N PRO A 583 -11.64 40.03 -12.59
CA PRO A 583 -11.81 39.22 -11.37
C PRO A 583 -13.20 39.35 -10.73
N ALA A 584 -13.74 38.25 -10.21
CA ALA A 584 -15.13 38.17 -9.70
C ALA A 584 -15.53 39.18 -8.59
N TYR A 585 -14.58 39.91 -8.00
CA TYR A 585 -14.82 41.01 -7.05
C TYR A 585 -15.30 42.32 -7.73
N THR A 586 -15.37 42.36 -9.06
CA THR A 586 -15.90 43.49 -9.87
C THR A 586 -17.38 43.75 -9.61
N PHE A 587 -18.12 42.72 -9.16
CA PHE A 587 -19.48 42.85 -8.67
C PHE A 587 -19.61 42.10 -7.33
N GLN A 588 -19.69 42.84 -6.22
CA GLN A 588 -19.75 42.26 -4.87
C GLN A 588 -20.69 43.04 -3.95
N LEU A 589 -21.21 42.34 -2.94
CA LEU A 589 -22.03 42.89 -1.86
C LEU A 589 -21.28 42.80 -0.53
N SER A 590 -21.10 43.93 0.15
CA SER A 590 -20.53 43.96 1.51
C SER A 590 -21.63 43.72 2.54
N LEU A 591 -21.35 42.90 3.56
CA LEU A 591 -22.24 42.64 4.69
C LEU A 591 -21.95 43.57 5.90
N GLY A 592 -21.14 44.62 5.70
CA GLY A 592 -21.20 45.87 6.48
C GLY A 592 -21.00 45.83 8.01
N THR A 593 -20.16 44.98 8.60
CA THR A 593 -19.91 45.05 10.06
C THR A 593 -18.51 44.60 10.50
N PRO A 594 -17.69 45.48 11.09
CA PRO A 594 -16.47 45.09 11.79
C PRO A 594 -16.79 44.29 13.07
N LEU A 595 -16.11 43.16 13.26
CA LEU A 595 -16.18 42.34 14.49
C LEU A 595 -15.30 42.88 15.64
N ALA A 596 -14.63 44.01 15.43
CA ALA A 596 -13.80 44.69 16.43
C ALA A 596 -14.59 44.96 17.73
N GLY A 597 -14.08 44.48 18.86
CA GLY A 597 -14.73 44.59 20.17
C GLY A 597 -15.94 43.68 20.39
N LYS A 598 -16.27 42.81 19.43
CA LYS A 598 -17.35 41.81 19.52
C LYS A 598 -16.84 40.37 19.57
N ALA A 599 -15.61 40.13 19.14
CA ALA A 599 -14.88 38.87 19.27
C ALA A 599 -13.40 39.16 19.61
N GLU A 600 -12.69 38.18 20.16
CA GLU A 600 -11.26 38.23 20.45
C GLU A 600 -10.47 37.36 19.48
N GLU A 601 -9.23 37.76 19.15
CA GLU A 601 -8.39 36.95 18.26
C GLU A 601 -8.30 35.51 18.77
N GLY A 602 -8.54 34.54 17.88
CA GLY A 602 -8.59 33.11 18.19
C GLY A 602 -9.98 32.57 18.51
N ASP A 603 -11.00 33.43 18.69
CA ASP A 603 -12.39 32.99 18.85
C ASP A 603 -12.90 32.27 17.61
N VAL A 604 -13.61 31.16 17.80
CA VAL A 604 -14.30 30.44 16.72
C VAL A 604 -15.68 31.03 16.50
N CYS A 605 -15.93 31.50 15.30
CA CYS A 605 -17.16 32.15 14.87
C CYS A 605 -17.85 31.38 13.74
N LEU A 606 -19.15 31.61 13.56
CA LEU A 606 -19.97 31.06 12.48
C LEU A 606 -20.73 32.17 11.79
N LEU A 607 -20.50 32.37 10.50
CA LEU A 607 -21.38 33.15 9.64
C LEU A 607 -22.45 32.23 9.05
N LYS A 608 -23.72 32.60 9.24
CA LYS A 608 -24.89 31.99 8.59
C LYS A 608 -25.49 32.94 7.60
N LEU A 609 -25.83 32.45 6.42
CA LEU A 609 -26.34 33.26 5.33
C LEU A 609 -27.41 32.49 4.54
N TRP A 610 -28.56 33.12 4.31
CA TRP A 610 -29.61 32.54 3.47
C TRP A 610 -29.42 32.93 2.01
N MET A 611 -29.47 31.97 1.09
CA MET A 611 -29.36 32.22 -0.35
C MET A 611 -30.25 31.29 -1.17
N ARG A 612 -30.62 31.73 -2.38
CA ARG A 612 -31.19 30.88 -3.45
C ARG A 612 -30.87 31.40 -4.84
N THR A 613 -30.93 30.53 -5.83
CA THR A 613 -30.82 30.84 -7.26
C THR A 613 -32.19 30.91 -7.91
N GLN A 614 -32.44 31.99 -8.64
CA GLN A 614 -33.58 32.10 -9.55
C GLN A 614 -33.18 31.62 -10.96
N SER A 615 -31.97 31.96 -11.41
CA SER A 615 -31.30 31.41 -12.59
C SER A 615 -29.79 31.48 -12.42
N GLY A 616 -29.01 30.55 -12.97
CA GLY A 616 -27.55 30.58 -12.92
C GLY A 616 -26.96 30.17 -14.25
N GLY A 617 -25.77 30.68 -14.58
CA GLY A 617 -25.01 30.21 -15.75
C GLY A 617 -25.48 30.71 -17.11
N GLN A 618 -24.94 30.08 -18.16
CA GLN A 618 -25.39 30.30 -19.55
C GLN A 618 -26.64 29.47 -19.94
N GLY A 619 -27.03 28.47 -19.13
CA GLY A 619 -28.17 27.58 -19.39
C GLY A 619 -29.22 27.59 -18.28
N GLU A 620 -30.49 27.35 -18.61
CA GLU A 620 -31.61 27.41 -17.65
C GLU A 620 -31.48 26.42 -16.47
N ALA A 621 -30.69 25.35 -16.60
CA ALA A 621 -30.51 24.32 -15.58
C ALA A 621 -29.40 24.64 -14.56
N GLN A 622 -28.46 25.54 -14.86
CA GLN A 622 -27.28 25.77 -14.03
C GLN A 622 -27.64 26.54 -12.74
N MET A 623 -27.03 26.13 -11.61
CA MET A 623 -27.18 26.81 -10.33
C MET A 623 -26.25 28.03 -10.27
N GLY A 624 -26.66 29.08 -9.55
CA GLY A 624 -25.84 30.27 -9.37
C GLY A 624 -24.70 29.99 -8.38
N SER A 625 -23.57 30.67 -8.57
CA SER A 625 -22.38 30.54 -7.73
C SER A 625 -21.97 31.89 -7.17
N VAL A 626 -21.66 31.93 -5.87
CA VAL A 626 -21.18 33.12 -5.18
C VAL A 626 -19.96 32.76 -4.34
N MET A 627 -19.05 33.71 -4.13
CA MET A 627 -17.95 33.53 -3.19
C MET A 627 -18.21 34.34 -1.93
N VAL A 628 -18.31 33.66 -0.80
CA VAL A 628 -18.36 34.29 0.52
C VAL A 628 -16.92 34.47 1.01
N VAL A 629 -16.55 35.72 1.31
CA VAL A 629 -15.20 36.07 1.73
C VAL A 629 -15.23 36.78 3.07
N VAL A 630 -14.30 36.42 3.95
CA VAL A 630 -14.05 37.08 5.23
C VAL A 630 -12.56 37.46 5.26
N GLU A 631 -12.26 38.76 5.21
CA GLU A 631 -10.88 39.29 5.04
C GLU A 631 -10.20 39.68 6.37
N GLU A 632 -8.86 39.65 6.41
CA GLU A 632 -8.01 40.08 7.54
C GLU A 632 -7.38 41.48 7.31
N ASN A 633 -6.92 42.17 8.36
CA ASN A 633 -6.22 43.46 8.25
C ASN A 633 -4.74 43.30 7.81
N GLY A 634 -4.16 44.28 7.09
CA GLY A 634 -2.69 44.41 6.95
C GLY A 634 -2.05 44.31 5.55
N GLY A 635 -2.82 44.39 4.46
CA GLY A 635 -2.25 44.78 3.15
C GLY A 635 -1.63 43.68 2.27
N GLN A 636 -1.99 42.40 2.44
CA GLN A 636 -1.68 41.36 1.44
C GLN A 636 -2.81 40.34 1.27
N HIS A 637 -4.02 40.74 0.84
CA HIS A 637 -5.07 39.83 0.35
C HIS A 637 -5.40 38.57 1.20
N LYS A 638 -5.04 38.50 2.48
CA LYS A 638 -5.24 37.32 3.33
C LYS A 638 -6.69 37.21 3.74
N LYS A 639 -7.27 36.03 3.56
CA LYS A 639 -8.68 35.72 3.77
C LYS A 639 -8.79 34.63 4.81
N THR A 640 -9.60 34.85 5.83
CA THR A 640 -9.98 33.82 6.81
C THR A 640 -11.07 32.89 6.23
N ILE A 641 -11.93 33.42 5.36
CA ILE A 641 -12.85 32.61 4.53
C ILE A 641 -12.72 33.05 3.07
N ALA A 642 -12.65 32.07 2.16
CA ALA A 642 -12.85 32.25 0.73
C ALA A 642 -13.60 31.02 0.19
N ALA A 643 -14.92 31.00 0.33
CA ALA A 643 -15.74 29.84 0.04
C ALA A 643 -16.62 30.09 -1.19
N ASN A 644 -16.42 29.30 -2.24
CA ASN A 644 -17.35 29.24 -3.37
C ASN A 644 -18.55 28.40 -2.97
N VAL A 645 -19.75 28.92 -3.22
CA VAL A 645 -21.00 28.25 -2.89
C VAL A 645 -21.91 28.24 -4.09
N THR A 646 -22.27 27.02 -4.49
CA THR A 646 -23.35 26.79 -5.45
C THR A 646 -24.68 26.83 -4.71
N ASN A 647 -25.53 27.77 -5.09
CA ASN A 647 -26.81 28.02 -4.45
C ASN A 647 -27.88 27.00 -4.88
N ALA A 648 -28.92 26.83 -4.08
CA ALA A 648 -30.07 25.98 -4.39
C ALA A 648 -31.22 26.80 -5.02
N ARG A 649 -32.17 26.16 -5.71
CA ARG A 649 -33.38 26.84 -6.22
C ARG A 649 -34.29 27.36 -5.09
N GLU A 650 -34.37 26.58 -4.02
CA GLU A 650 -35.07 26.94 -2.80
C GLU A 650 -34.18 27.72 -1.84
N TRP A 651 -34.79 28.48 -0.93
CA TRP A 651 -34.06 29.13 0.15
C TRP A 651 -33.34 28.09 1.02
N LYS A 652 -32.03 28.23 1.13
CA LYS A 652 -31.19 27.42 1.99
C LYS A 652 -30.34 28.30 2.90
N GLU A 653 -30.16 27.89 4.15
CA GLU A 653 -29.18 28.46 5.08
C GLU A 653 -27.81 27.83 4.84
N PHE A 654 -26.79 28.67 4.69
CA PHE A 654 -25.41 28.27 4.48
C PHE A 654 -24.54 28.62 5.68
N TYR A 655 -23.64 27.73 6.05
CA TYR A 655 -22.78 27.83 7.22
C TYR A 655 -21.30 28.07 6.83
N PHE A 656 -20.65 29.07 7.42
CA PHE A 656 -19.26 29.42 7.16
C PHE A 656 -18.51 29.63 8.49
N PRO A 657 -17.85 28.59 9.04
CA PRO A 657 -17.09 28.72 10.27
C PRO A 657 -15.74 29.40 10.01
N PHE A 658 -15.24 30.18 10.97
CA PHE A 658 -13.96 30.87 10.87
C PHE A 658 -13.35 31.19 12.24
N VAL A 659 -12.03 31.33 12.28
CA VAL A 659 -11.32 31.83 13.46
C VAL A 659 -11.15 33.34 13.33
N PHE A 660 -11.66 34.11 14.29
CA PHE A 660 -11.56 35.56 14.26
C PHE A 660 -10.09 36.03 14.38
N LYS A 661 -9.71 36.98 13.53
CA LYS A 661 -8.37 37.59 13.43
C LYS A 661 -8.47 39.12 13.47
N ASP A 662 -7.54 39.74 14.19
CA ASP A 662 -7.45 41.16 14.62
C ASP A 662 -8.25 42.22 13.81
N ASN A 663 -9.03 43.03 14.55
CA ASN A 663 -9.69 44.34 14.29
C ASN A 663 -10.25 44.74 12.91
N TYR A 664 -10.18 43.93 11.87
CA TYR A 664 -10.84 44.20 10.60
C TYR A 664 -11.27 42.91 9.90
N THR A 665 -12.45 42.43 10.28
CA THR A 665 -13.15 41.36 9.57
C THR A 665 -14.41 41.93 8.95
N HIS A 666 -14.44 42.06 7.62
CA HIS A 666 -15.67 42.34 6.88
C HIS A 666 -16.01 41.13 6.00
N ALA A 667 -17.28 40.72 6.00
CA ALA A 667 -17.77 39.67 5.13
C ALA A 667 -18.28 40.27 3.80
N THR A 668 -17.88 39.71 2.67
CA THR A 668 -18.38 40.07 1.34
C THR A 668 -18.93 38.86 0.60
N ILE A 669 -19.86 39.10 -0.31
CA ILE A 669 -20.39 38.13 -1.25
C ILE A 669 -19.99 38.61 -2.64
N ARG A 670 -19.09 37.88 -3.32
CA ARG A 670 -18.67 38.17 -4.69
C ARG A 670 -19.58 37.43 -5.66
N LEU A 671 -20.06 38.13 -6.68
CA LEU A 671 -21.21 37.73 -7.49
C LEU A 671 -20.87 37.59 -8.99
N ALA A 672 -19.75 38.12 -9.46
CA ALA A 672 -19.46 38.25 -10.90
C ALA A 672 -18.93 36.97 -11.59
N TYR A 673 -19.24 35.77 -11.08
CA TYR A 673 -18.74 34.49 -11.62
C TYR A 673 -19.46 34.03 -12.88
N TYR A 674 -20.80 34.18 -12.92
CA TYR A 674 -21.64 33.77 -14.04
C TYR A 674 -22.67 34.85 -14.33
N SER A 675 -23.26 34.83 -15.52
CA SER A 675 -24.55 35.48 -15.74
C SER A 675 -25.57 34.75 -14.87
N GLN A 676 -26.20 35.41 -13.91
CA GLN A 676 -27.03 34.73 -12.90
C GLN A 676 -27.99 35.67 -12.18
N VAL A 677 -29.03 35.11 -11.57
CA VAL A 677 -29.95 35.78 -10.66
C VAL A 677 -29.96 35.01 -9.33
N VAL A 678 -29.42 35.63 -8.29
CA VAL A 678 -29.31 35.06 -6.94
C VAL A 678 -30.03 35.97 -5.95
N ASP A 679 -30.87 35.39 -5.07
CA ASP A 679 -31.47 36.10 -3.96
C ASP A 679 -30.67 35.82 -2.68
N LEU A 680 -30.35 36.87 -1.94
CA LEU A 680 -29.58 36.88 -0.70
C LEU A 680 -30.49 37.35 0.45
N GLY A 681 -30.67 36.49 1.45
CA GLY A 681 -31.61 36.64 2.56
C GLY A 681 -30.96 37.24 3.82
N GLY A 682 -31.47 36.92 5.01
CA GLY A 682 -30.85 37.35 6.27
C GLY A 682 -29.48 36.69 6.52
N TYR A 683 -28.64 37.34 7.32
CA TYR A 683 -27.37 36.80 7.80
C TYR A 683 -27.19 37.00 9.31
N GLU A 684 -26.44 36.12 9.96
CA GLU A 684 -26.02 36.25 11.35
C GLU A 684 -24.58 35.77 11.55
N ILE A 685 -23.88 36.37 12.51
CA ILE A 685 -22.55 35.91 12.95
C ILE A 685 -22.64 35.58 14.44
N ILE A 686 -22.27 34.35 14.79
CA ILE A 686 -22.29 33.83 16.15
C ILE A 686 -20.85 33.56 16.58
N ASN A 687 -20.45 34.06 17.74
CA ASN A 687 -19.16 33.79 18.37
C ASN A 687 -19.32 32.69 19.43
N TYR A 688 -18.58 31.59 19.30
CA TYR A 688 -18.58 30.47 20.24
C TYR A 688 -17.37 30.46 21.20
N GLY A 689 -16.47 31.42 21.08
CA GLY A 689 -15.26 31.52 21.91
C GLY A 689 -14.14 30.56 21.47
N LYS A 690 -13.12 30.41 22.31
CA LYS A 690 -11.87 29.67 21.99
C LYS A 690 -11.94 28.17 22.28
N ASP A 691 -12.92 27.74 23.07
CA ASP A 691 -13.04 26.34 23.53
C ASP A 691 -13.74 25.44 22.51
N VAL A 692 -14.49 26.03 21.57
CA VAL A 692 -15.09 25.30 20.45
C VAL A 692 -14.06 25.13 19.35
N LYS A 693 -13.97 23.93 18.79
CA LYS A 693 -13.08 23.69 17.64
C LYS A 693 -13.81 23.98 16.34
N ILE A 694 -13.10 24.50 15.35
CA ILE A 694 -13.71 24.88 14.07
C ILE A 694 -14.35 23.69 13.35
N GLU A 695 -13.79 22.49 13.53
CA GLU A 695 -14.33 21.22 13.01
C GLU A 695 -15.64 20.76 13.64
N ASP A 696 -16.03 21.31 14.80
CA ASP A 696 -17.30 20.99 15.47
C ASP A 696 -18.49 21.79 14.89
N LEU A 697 -18.23 22.79 14.05
CA LEU A 697 -19.25 23.62 13.42
C LEU A 697 -19.68 23.07 12.05
N PRO A 698 -20.95 23.30 11.65
CA PRO A 698 -21.35 23.01 10.28
C PRO A 698 -20.60 23.91 9.28
N THR A 699 -20.34 23.36 8.10
CA THR A 699 -19.83 24.12 6.97
C THR A 699 -20.55 23.73 5.68
N ASP A 700 -20.99 24.73 4.92
CA ASP A 700 -21.43 24.58 3.54
C ASP A 700 -20.39 25.14 2.56
N SER A 701 -19.16 25.41 3.01
CA SER A 701 -18.05 25.81 2.12
C SER A 701 -17.78 24.79 1.01
N LEU A 702 -18.45 23.63 1.07
CA LEU A 702 -18.33 22.47 0.20
C LEU A 702 -19.70 21.81 -0.13
N SER A 703 -20.85 22.47 0.13
CA SER A 703 -22.15 21.82 -0.10
C SER A 703 -22.42 21.67 -1.60
N ALA A 704 -22.16 20.48 -2.11
CA ALA A 704 -22.28 20.11 -3.51
C ALA A 704 -23.35 19.02 -3.64
N PRO A 705 -24.65 19.37 -3.78
CA PRO A 705 -25.73 18.39 -3.90
C PRO A 705 -25.52 17.39 -5.04
N TYR A 706 -24.81 17.80 -6.08
CA TYR A 706 -24.43 16.95 -7.21
C TYR A 706 -23.42 15.84 -6.86
N LEU A 707 -22.78 15.90 -5.67
CA LEU A 707 -21.92 14.82 -5.14
C LEU A 707 -22.69 13.81 -4.27
N ALA A 708 -24.00 14.02 -4.06
CA ALA A 708 -24.82 13.08 -3.30
C ALA A 708 -24.82 11.68 -3.93
N PRO A 709 -24.92 10.60 -3.13
CA PRO A 709 -24.91 9.23 -3.67
C PRO A 709 -26.01 8.92 -4.69
N ASP A 710 -27.14 9.61 -4.61
CA ASP A 710 -28.30 9.45 -5.48
C ASP A 710 -28.35 10.46 -6.65
N ALA A 711 -27.25 11.19 -6.90
CA ALA A 711 -27.16 12.14 -8.01
C ALA A 711 -27.46 11.46 -9.37
N LYS A 712 -28.49 11.95 -10.07
CA LYS A 712 -29.02 11.33 -11.30
C LYS A 712 -28.00 11.24 -12.43
N TRP A 713 -27.22 12.31 -12.64
CA TRP A 713 -26.24 12.40 -13.72
C TRP A 713 -25.22 11.25 -13.68
N ARG A 714 -24.90 10.72 -12.48
CA ARG A 714 -23.86 9.71 -12.29
C ARG A 714 -24.28 8.38 -12.88
N LYS A 715 -25.56 8.00 -12.78
CA LYS A 715 -26.07 6.79 -13.42
C LYS A 715 -26.08 6.92 -14.94
N GLU A 716 -26.47 8.09 -15.46
CA GLU A 716 -26.42 8.36 -16.89
C GLU A 716 -24.98 8.32 -17.44
N ALA A 717 -24.02 8.85 -16.68
CA ALA A 717 -22.60 8.74 -16.99
C ALA A 717 -22.11 7.28 -16.99
N TRP A 718 -22.56 6.48 -16.02
CA TRP A 718 -22.26 5.05 -15.95
C TRP A 718 -22.78 4.28 -17.17
N ASP A 719 -24.01 4.57 -17.60
CA ASP A 719 -24.61 3.95 -18.79
C ASP A 719 -23.86 4.34 -20.08
N ARG A 720 -23.33 5.58 -20.15
CA ARG A 720 -22.44 5.99 -21.25
C ARG A 720 -21.13 5.21 -21.24
N ILE A 721 -20.50 5.02 -20.08
CA ILE A 721 -19.25 4.23 -19.93
C ILE A 721 -19.45 2.82 -20.49
N GLU A 722 -20.53 2.13 -20.10
CA GLU A 722 -20.86 0.78 -20.59
C GLU A 722 -20.96 0.73 -22.13
N LYS A 723 -21.44 1.80 -22.76
CA LYS A 723 -21.59 1.90 -24.21
C LYS A 723 -20.28 2.23 -24.93
N ILE A 724 -19.49 3.17 -24.40
CA ILE A 724 -18.37 3.78 -25.15
C ILE A 724 -17.00 3.18 -24.79
N ARG A 725 -16.84 2.62 -23.59
CA ARG A 725 -15.57 2.08 -23.07
C ARG A 725 -15.46 0.57 -23.12
N LYS A 726 -16.56 -0.11 -23.46
CA LYS A 726 -16.62 -1.57 -23.56
C LYS A 726 -17.03 -2.02 -24.95
N GLY A 727 -16.50 -3.17 -25.36
CA GLY A 727 -16.81 -3.84 -26.61
C GLY A 727 -17.14 -5.31 -26.42
N ASP A 728 -17.76 -5.90 -27.45
CA ASP A 728 -18.02 -7.34 -27.49
C ASP A 728 -16.77 -8.06 -28.01
N PHE A 729 -16.25 -8.99 -27.22
CA PHE A 729 -15.07 -9.79 -27.52
C PHE A 729 -15.48 -11.23 -27.78
N LYS A 730 -14.81 -11.87 -28.73
CA LYS A 730 -15.09 -13.25 -29.12
C LYS A 730 -13.81 -14.09 -29.13
N VAL A 731 -13.81 -15.16 -28.35
CA VAL A 731 -12.72 -16.14 -28.29
C VAL A 731 -13.20 -17.45 -28.91
N ILE A 732 -12.54 -17.93 -29.94
CA ILE A 732 -12.86 -19.20 -30.61
C ILE A 732 -11.77 -20.22 -30.26
N VAL A 733 -12.15 -21.36 -29.68
CA VAL A 733 -11.20 -22.41 -29.31
C VAL A 733 -11.29 -23.59 -30.28
N LYS A 734 -10.15 -24.02 -30.82
CA LYS A 734 -10.04 -25.11 -31.80
C LYS A 734 -8.99 -26.15 -31.39
N ASP A 735 -9.13 -27.36 -31.92
CA ASP A 735 -8.08 -28.38 -31.88
C ASP A 735 -7.07 -28.19 -33.03
N SER A 736 -5.98 -28.95 -33.01
CA SER A 736 -4.93 -28.93 -34.04
C SER A 736 -5.42 -29.36 -35.44
N ASN A 737 -6.60 -29.98 -35.55
CA ASN A 737 -7.24 -30.33 -36.82
C ASN A 737 -8.19 -29.23 -37.33
N GLY A 738 -8.34 -28.13 -36.59
CA GLY A 738 -9.24 -27.02 -36.90
C GLY A 738 -10.70 -27.24 -36.47
N ASN A 739 -11.01 -28.31 -35.73
CA ASN A 739 -12.35 -28.52 -35.18
C ASN A 739 -12.56 -27.63 -33.96
N VAL A 740 -13.76 -27.08 -33.82
CA VAL A 740 -14.12 -26.26 -32.66
C VAL A 740 -14.26 -27.12 -31.39
N ILE A 741 -13.81 -26.59 -30.25
CA ILE A 741 -13.88 -27.28 -28.96
C ILE A 741 -15.00 -26.63 -28.13
N PRO A 742 -16.17 -27.27 -27.98
CA PRO A 742 -17.22 -26.79 -27.06
C PRO A 742 -16.87 -27.09 -25.60
N ASN A 743 -17.38 -26.28 -24.68
CA ASN A 743 -17.13 -26.36 -23.24
C ASN A 743 -15.64 -26.24 -22.84
N ALA A 744 -14.80 -25.65 -23.68
CA ALA A 744 -13.44 -25.26 -23.29
C ALA A 744 -13.54 -24.10 -22.29
N LYS A 745 -12.80 -24.17 -21.18
CA LYS A 745 -12.71 -23.06 -20.24
C LYS A 745 -11.91 -21.93 -20.89
N VAL A 746 -12.40 -20.70 -20.78
CA VAL A 746 -11.72 -19.49 -21.26
C VAL A 746 -11.67 -18.48 -20.13
N ASP A 747 -10.48 -17.95 -19.86
CA ASP A 747 -10.23 -16.84 -18.94
C ASP A 747 -9.74 -15.65 -19.78
N VAL A 748 -10.38 -14.47 -19.63
CA VAL A 748 -10.09 -13.23 -20.34
C VAL A 748 -9.68 -12.17 -19.32
N ASN A 749 -8.36 -12.02 -19.15
CA ASN A 749 -7.78 -11.24 -18.06
C ASN A 749 -7.11 -10.00 -18.65
N MET A 750 -7.65 -8.84 -18.35
CA MET A 750 -7.03 -7.57 -18.72
C MET A 750 -5.74 -7.40 -17.91
N TYR A 751 -4.69 -6.90 -18.55
CA TYR A 751 -3.45 -6.51 -17.87
C TYR A 751 -3.04 -5.07 -18.15
N GLU A 752 -3.60 -4.42 -19.18
CA GLU A 752 -3.35 -3.00 -19.45
C GLU A 752 -4.57 -2.33 -20.09
N HIS A 753 -4.86 -1.09 -19.69
CA HIS A 753 -6.01 -0.34 -20.18
C HIS A 753 -5.71 0.37 -21.51
N GLU A 754 -6.66 0.38 -22.46
CA GLU A 754 -6.54 1.25 -23.66
C GLU A 754 -6.53 2.72 -23.24
N PHE A 755 -7.49 3.11 -22.40
CA PHE A 755 -7.58 4.44 -21.81
C PHE A 755 -6.34 4.77 -20.96
N GLU A 756 -5.85 6.00 -21.11
CA GLU A 756 -4.66 6.47 -20.41
C GLU A 756 -5.00 6.96 -19.01
N TRP A 757 -4.48 6.28 -18.00
CA TRP A 757 -4.51 6.69 -16.61
C TRP A 757 -3.09 7.10 -16.21
N GLY A 758 -2.82 8.40 -16.33
CA GLY A 758 -1.46 8.93 -16.27
C GLY A 758 -1.19 9.89 -15.14
N VAL A 759 0.08 10.29 -15.03
CA VAL A 759 0.54 11.25 -14.03
C VAL A 759 1.75 12.07 -14.47
N ALA A 760 1.86 13.28 -13.96
CA ALA A 760 3.07 14.09 -14.05
C ALA A 760 4.20 13.50 -13.19
N VAL A 761 5.35 13.29 -13.83
CA VAL A 761 6.54 12.67 -13.24
C VAL A 761 7.68 13.67 -13.17
N ASN A 762 8.45 13.59 -12.09
CA ASN A 762 9.61 14.43 -11.81
C ASN A 762 10.81 13.58 -11.35
N THR A 763 11.93 14.20 -10.99
CA THR A 763 13.22 13.56 -10.64
C THR A 763 13.17 12.48 -9.54
N PRO A 764 12.21 12.44 -8.58
CA PRO A 764 12.13 11.34 -7.63
C PRO A 764 12.04 9.96 -8.31
N VAL A 765 11.52 9.86 -9.54
CA VAL A 765 11.48 8.59 -10.28
C VAL A 765 12.87 7.98 -10.49
N LEU A 766 13.94 8.77 -10.49
CA LEU A 766 15.30 8.30 -10.70
C LEU A 766 15.91 7.63 -9.46
N SER A 767 15.44 7.97 -8.26
CA SER A 767 16.13 7.62 -7.01
C SER A 767 15.24 7.12 -5.87
N ASP A 768 13.94 7.42 -5.86
CA ASP A 768 13.02 7.03 -4.81
C ASP A 768 12.26 5.75 -5.20
N ALA A 769 12.63 4.62 -4.59
CA ALA A 769 12.00 3.33 -4.84
C ALA A 769 10.50 3.30 -4.50
N ASN A 770 10.04 4.04 -3.48
CA ASN A 770 8.61 4.14 -3.18
C ASN A 770 7.88 4.92 -4.28
N TYR A 771 8.51 5.96 -4.82
CA TYR A 771 7.95 6.72 -5.93
C TYR A 771 7.78 5.82 -7.16
N GLN A 772 8.81 5.04 -7.49
CA GLN A 772 8.81 4.09 -8.61
C GLN A 772 7.73 3.01 -8.44
N ASN A 773 7.62 2.42 -7.24
CA ASN A 773 6.62 1.39 -6.96
C ASN A 773 5.19 1.95 -7.04
N LYS A 774 4.94 3.14 -6.48
CA LYS A 774 3.60 3.75 -6.55
C LYS A 774 3.26 4.26 -7.94
N LEU A 775 4.26 4.68 -8.72
CA LEU A 775 4.11 5.04 -10.11
C LEU A 775 3.69 3.82 -10.96
N SER A 776 4.44 2.72 -10.89
CA SER A 776 4.14 1.51 -11.66
C SER A 776 2.86 0.81 -11.21
N GLU A 777 2.51 0.85 -9.92
CA GLU A 777 1.27 0.24 -9.41
C GLU A 777 0.00 0.95 -9.94
N ASN A 778 0.04 2.28 -10.14
CA ASN A 778 -1.17 3.07 -10.31
C ASN A 778 -1.39 3.65 -11.71
N PHE A 779 -0.36 3.77 -12.55
CA PHE A 779 -0.43 4.53 -13.79
C PHE A 779 0.11 3.75 -14.99
N ASN A 780 -0.51 3.95 -16.16
CA ASN A 780 -0.07 3.39 -17.44
C ASN A 780 0.35 4.45 -18.46
N ALA A 781 0.28 5.73 -18.08
CA ALA A 781 0.73 6.85 -18.88
C ALA A 781 1.52 7.86 -18.03
N ALA A 782 2.34 8.69 -18.67
CA ALA A 782 3.13 9.71 -17.97
C ALA A 782 3.33 10.98 -18.81
N VAL A 783 3.63 12.07 -18.11
CA VAL A 783 4.11 13.34 -18.67
C VAL A 783 5.22 13.88 -17.78
N LEU A 784 6.21 14.58 -18.34
CA LEU A 784 7.23 15.23 -17.52
C LEU A 784 6.69 16.56 -17.00
N GLU A 785 6.67 16.74 -15.67
CA GLU A 785 6.11 17.95 -15.04
C GLU A 785 6.84 19.24 -15.51
N ASN A 786 8.14 19.13 -15.77
CA ASN A 786 9.00 20.29 -16.05
C ASN A 786 10.05 20.06 -17.13
N HIS A 787 10.67 18.87 -17.20
CA HIS A 787 11.92 18.66 -17.94
C HIS A 787 11.81 18.66 -19.47
N ASN A 788 10.58 18.72 -20.02
CA ASN A 788 10.37 18.97 -21.46
C ASN A 788 10.01 20.43 -21.78
N LYS A 789 9.81 21.30 -20.78
CA LYS A 789 9.60 22.73 -21.01
C LYS A 789 10.87 23.33 -21.62
N TRP A 790 10.70 24.23 -22.59
CA TRP A 790 11.76 24.74 -23.46
C TRP A 790 13.07 25.05 -22.71
N THR A 791 13.04 25.94 -21.72
CA THR A 791 14.24 26.36 -20.99
C THR A 791 14.92 25.21 -20.25
N TYR A 792 14.15 24.30 -19.64
CA TYR A 792 14.70 23.20 -18.87
C TYR A 792 15.27 22.11 -19.75
N TYR A 793 14.59 21.80 -20.86
CA TYR A 793 15.09 20.82 -21.82
C TYR A 793 16.43 21.25 -22.39
N GLU A 794 16.55 22.48 -22.89
CA GLU A 794 17.82 22.95 -23.49
C GLU A 794 18.95 23.08 -22.47
N LYS A 795 18.61 23.27 -21.18
CA LYS A 795 19.59 23.30 -20.11
C LYS A 795 20.15 21.91 -19.78
N ASP A 796 19.29 20.88 -19.77
CA ASP A 796 19.70 19.51 -19.46
C ASP A 796 18.84 18.45 -20.19
N PRO A 797 19.12 18.20 -21.49
CA PRO A 797 18.40 17.19 -22.27
C PRO A 797 18.60 15.77 -21.71
N GLU A 798 19.76 15.49 -21.11
CA GLU A 798 20.11 14.15 -20.64
C GLU A 798 19.34 13.77 -19.38
N LEU A 799 19.04 14.74 -18.50
CA LEU A 799 18.14 14.52 -17.37
C LEU A 799 16.73 14.16 -17.86
N ALA A 800 16.19 14.88 -18.85
CA ALA A 800 14.89 14.57 -19.44
C ALA A 800 14.85 13.13 -20.00
N LYS A 801 15.86 12.73 -20.78
CA LYS A 801 15.98 11.36 -21.31
C LYS A 801 16.12 10.31 -20.20
N SER A 802 16.85 10.63 -19.13
CA SER A 802 17.03 9.71 -18.00
C SER A 802 15.72 9.44 -17.28
N ILE A 803 14.91 10.49 -17.05
CA ILE A 803 13.57 10.38 -16.47
C ILE A 803 12.67 9.52 -17.37
N LEU A 804 12.64 9.83 -18.67
CA LEU A 804 11.83 9.12 -19.66
C LEU A 804 12.20 7.64 -19.78
N LYS A 805 13.50 7.34 -19.87
CA LYS A 805 14.01 5.97 -19.86
C LYS A 805 13.55 5.22 -18.61
N ARG A 806 13.64 5.87 -17.44
CA ARG A 806 13.24 5.24 -16.18
C ARG A 806 11.73 4.97 -16.12
N ILE A 807 10.90 5.84 -16.67
CA ILE A 807 9.45 5.62 -16.80
C ILE A 807 9.17 4.38 -17.68
N GLN A 808 9.85 4.25 -18.83
CA GLN A 808 9.70 3.08 -19.70
C GLN A 808 10.20 1.78 -19.04
N GLU A 809 11.31 1.82 -18.30
CA GLU A 809 11.81 0.67 -17.52
C GLU A 809 10.81 0.18 -16.45
N LEU A 810 9.91 1.04 -16.00
CA LEU A 810 8.82 0.69 -15.07
C LEU A 810 7.57 0.15 -15.78
N GLY A 811 7.61 -0.01 -17.11
CA GLY A 811 6.52 -0.56 -17.92
C GLY A 811 5.50 0.49 -18.38
N ILE A 812 5.82 1.78 -18.30
CA ILE A 812 4.93 2.86 -18.76
C ILE A 812 5.40 3.34 -20.14
N GLU A 813 4.67 2.92 -21.18
CA GLU A 813 5.03 3.21 -22.58
C GLU A 813 4.33 4.45 -23.16
N LYS A 814 3.16 4.82 -22.61
CA LYS A 814 2.37 5.95 -23.10
C LYS A 814 2.86 7.23 -22.47
N ILE A 815 3.66 7.99 -23.21
CA ILE A 815 4.27 9.22 -22.71
C ILE A 815 3.88 10.40 -23.58
N ARG A 816 3.44 11.48 -22.93
CA ARG A 816 3.10 12.77 -23.53
C ARG A 816 4.25 13.76 -23.33
N GLY A 817 4.61 14.47 -24.39
CA GLY A 817 5.56 15.58 -24.32
C GLY A 817 4.89 16.88 -23.90
N HIS A 818 5.47 17.58 -22.92
CA HIS A 818 4.97 18.85 -22.38
C HIS A 818 6.13 19.81 -22.05
N VAL A 819 6.42 20.82 -22.86
CA VAL A 819 5.66 21.35 -24.00
C VAL A 819 6.64 22.01 -24.97
N LEU A 820 6.31 22.02 -26.28
CA LEU A 820 7.13 22.67 -27.29
C LEU A 820 7.14 24.20 -27.17
N LEU A 821 5.97 24.83 -27.04
CA LEU A 821 5.83 26.28 -26.92
C LEU A 821 4.84 26.70 -25.83
N TRP A 822 5.20 27.76 -25.12
CA TRP A 822 4.35 28.40 -24.13
C TRP A 822 4.56 29.91 -24.25
N ASP A 823 3.64 30.60 -24.94
CA ASP A 823 3.78 31.99 -25.40
C ASP A 823 3.62 33.04 -24.28
N ARG A 824 4.34 32.83 -23.19
CA ARG A 824 4.23 33.55 -21.93
C ARG A 824 5.10 34.80 -21.90
N GLU A 825 4.77 35.73 -21.02
CA GLU A 825 5.62 36.89 -20.75
C GLU A 825 7.05 36.48 -20.37
N TRP A 826 8.01 37.21 -20.94
CA TRP A 826 9.42 36.94 -20.73
C TRP A 826 9.85 37.37 -19.34
N ILE A 827 10.12 36.38 -18.51
CA ILE A 827 10.62 36.52 -17.14
C ILE A 827 11.96 35.81 -17.10
N GLU A 828 13.01 36.49 -16.62
CA GLU A 828 14.35 35.91 -16.48
C GLU A 828 14.29 34.62 -15.64
N GLY A 829 14.84 33.53 -16.18
CA GLY A 829 14.81 32.22 -15.54
C GLY A 829 13.46 31.50 -15.60
N SER A 830 12.54 31.94 -16.46
CA SER A 830 11.28 31.24 -16.74
C SER A 830 11.54 29.85 -17.32
N SER A 831 10.76 28.86 -16.87
CA SER A 831 10.78 27.52 -17.46
C SER A 831 10.12 27.45 -18.84
N ALA A 832 9.21 28.38 -19.14
CA ALA A 832 8.37 28.37 -20.33
C ALA A 832 9.10 28.86 -21.60
N THR A 833 9.94 29.89 -21.46
CA THR A 833 10.61 30.57 -22.57
C THR A 833 12.07 30.87 -22.23
N PRO A 834 13.04 30.59 -23.11
CA PRO A 834 14.44 30.89 -22.84
C PRO A 834 14.77 32.38 -22.93
N ASP A 835 15.83 32.80 -22.24
CA ASP A 835 16.20 34.21 -22.04
C ASP A 835 16.64 34.93 -23.34
N ASP A 836 16.86 34.20 -24.45
CA ASP A 836 17.26 34.77 -25.74
C ASP A 836 16.06 35.25 -26.59
N LEU A 837 14.86 34.68 -26.43
CA LEU A 837 13.65 35.06 -27.19
C LEU A 837 13.29 36.55 -27.14
N PRO A 838 13.39 37.25 -25.98
CA PRO A 838 13.12 38.69 -25.91
C PRO A 838 13.98 39.53 -26.84
N SER A 839 15.18 39.07 -27.21
CA SER A 839 16.04 39.80 -28.15
C SER A 839 15.65 39.57 -29.62
N LEU A 840 14.92 38.50 -29.91
CA LEU A 840 14.56 38.05 -31.26
C LEU A 840 13.16 38.49 -31.68
N HIS A 841 12.30 38.94 -30.76
CA HIS A 841 10.87 39.15 -31.05
C HIS A 841 10.55 40.14 -32.17
N ASN A 842 11.44 41.11 -32.46
CA ASN A 842 11.26 42.08 -33.54
C ASN A 842 11.81 41.59 -34.90
N ASP A 843 12.50 40.44 -34.93
CA ASP A 843 12.99 39.79 -36.14
C ASP A 843 12.24 38.46 -36.34
N LYS A 844 11.12 38.52 -37.07
CA LYS A 844 10.25 37.36 -37.31
C LYS A 844 11.04 36.15 -37.84
N ALA A 845 11.96 36.37 -38.78
CA ALA A 845 12.70 35.29 -39.42
C ALA A 845 13.68 34.62 -38.44
N ALA A 846 14.39 35.42 -37.64
CA ALA A 846 15.27 34.89 -36.60
C ALA A 846 14.48 34.13 -35.51
N LEU A 847 13.33 34.67 -35.09
CA LEU A 847 12.45 34.04 -34.11
C LEU A 847 11.88 32.71 -34.62
N GLN A 848 11.34 32.68 -35.85
CA GLN A 848 10.83 31.45 -36.47
C GLN A 848 11.92 30.39 -36.60
N LYS A 849 13.13 30.78 -37.01
CA LYS A 849 14.25 29.84 -37.08
C LYS A 849 14.56 29.27 -35.69
N ARG A 850 14.61 30.12 -34.65
CA ARG A 850 14.89 29.71 -33.28
C ARG A 850 13.84 28.74 -32.73
N ILE A 851 12.57 28.98 -33.03
CA ILE A 851 11.44 28.11 -32.69
C ILE A 851 11.55 26.78 -33.44
N LYS A 852 11.78 26.80 -34.75
CA LYS A 852 11.90 25.58 -35.55
C LYS A 852 13.09 24.73 -35.09
N ASP A 853 14.25 25.33 -34.88
CA ASP A 853 15.44 24.62 -34.38
C ASP A 853 15.14 23.92 -33.04
N HIS A 854 14.36 24.56 -32.15
CA HIS A 854 13.93 23.95 -30.89
C HIS A 854 12.98 22.77 -31.13
N ILE A 855 11.90 22.97 -31.90
CA ILE A 855 10.89 21.94 -32.19
C ILE A 855 11.55 20.72 -32.85
N ASP A 856 12.33 20.93 -33.92
CA ASP A 856 13.04 19.85 -34.62
C ASP A 856 13.99 19.13 -33.67
N GLY A 857 14.72 19.88 -32.83
CA GLY A 857 15.70 19.36 -31.89
C GLY A 857 15.08 18.45 -30.83
N ILE A 858 14.11 18.96 -30.06
CA ILE A 858 13.52 18.20 -28.94
C ILE A 858 12.71 17.00 -29.43
N THR A 859 11.90 17.16 -30.48
CA THR A 859 11.05 16.07 -30.99
C THR A 859 11.88 14.96 -31.62
N SER A 860 12.93 15.30 -32.38
CA SER A 860 13.83 14.30 -32.94
C SER A 860 14.63 13.56 -31.86
N ASP A 861 15.14 14.28 -30.85
CA ASP A 861 15.99 13.72 -29.81
C ASP A 861 15.18 12.83 -28.84
N LEU A 862 13.94 13.22 -28.52
CA LEU A 862 13.06 12.47 -27.63
C LEU A 862 12.17 11.44 -28.32
N LYS A 863 12.20 11.32 -29.65
CA LYS A 863 11.39 10.35 -30.42
C LYS A 863 11.43 8.90 -29.91
N PRO A 864 12.57 8.35 -29.43
CA PRO A 864 12.59 6.99 -28.86
C PRO A 864 11.75 6.83 -27.59
N TYR A 865 11.46 7.94 -26.91
CA TYR A 865 10.73 7.98 -25.63
C TYR A 865 9.30 8.52 -25.79
N ILE A 866 9.12 9.53 -26.63
CA ILE A 866 7.86 10.24 -26.89
C ILE A 866 7.60 10.20 -28.41
N PRO A 867 7.21 9.04 -28.95
CA PRO A 867 7.11 8.85 -30.39
C PRO A 867 5.92 9.55 -31.03
N TYR A 868 4.84 9.79 -30.29
CA TYR A 868 3.54 10.15 -30.87
C TYR A 868 2.93 11.43 -30.34
N GLU A 869 3.00 11.77 -29.05
CA GLU A 869 2.11 12.81 -28.49
C GLU A 869 2.84 14.01 -27.90
N TRP A 870 2.49 15.22 -28.34
CA TRP A 870 3.07 16.48 -27.85
C TRP A 870 2.04 17.58 -27.66
N ASP A 871 2.18 18.32 -26.55
CA ASP A 871 1.71 19.70 -26.49
C ASP A 871 2.59 20.56 -27.39
N VAL A 872 1.96 21.14 -28.40
CA VAL A 872 2.62 22.14 -29.24
C VAL A 872 2.54 23.50 -28.56
N LEU A 873 1.36 23.86 -28.04
CA LEU A 873 1.10 25.18 -27.46
C LEU A 873 0.33 25.08 -26.15
N ASN A 874 0.87 25.68 -25.09
CA ASN A 874 0.27 25.71 -23.75
C ASN A 874 -0.28 27.11 -23.39
N GLU A 875 -1.46 27.14 -22.79
CA GLU A 875 -2.09 28.30 -22.11
C GLU A 875 -2.30 29.55 -22.98
N ALA A 876 -2.57 29.35 -24.26
CA ALA A 876 -2.59 30.44 -25.23
C ALA A 876 -3.77 31.41 -25.10
N VAL A 877 -4.78 31.08 -24.28
CA VAL A 877 -5.85 32.04 -23.93
C VAL A 877 -5.28 33.21 -23.14
N ARG A 878 -4.38 32.94 -22.20
CA ARG A 878 -3.80 33.99 -21.32
C ARG A 878 -2.41 34.44 -21.74
N HIS A 879 -1.68 33.59 -22.46
CA HIS A 879 -0.29 33.82 -22.82
C HIS A 879 -0.16 33.91 -24.34
N HIS A 880 0.12 35.10 -24.85
CA HIS A 880 0.07 35.39 -26.28
C HIS A 880 1.05 36.50 -26.72
N VAL A 881 2.25 36.58 -26.13
CA VAL A 881 3.19 37.69 -26.38
C VAL A 881 3.69 37.74 -27.82
N ILE A 882 4.04 36.60 -28.42
CA ILE A 882 4.46 36.51 -29.81
C ILE A 882 3.24 36.60 -30.73
N ARG A 883 2.11 35.96 -30.34
CA ARG A 883 0.84 36.04 -31.08
C ARG A 883 0.29 37.46 -31.16
N ASP A 884 0.50 38.31 -30.16
CA ASP A 884 0.09 39.73 -30.18
C ASP A 884 0.86 40.55 -31.23
N ILE A 885 2.11 40.17 -31.51
CA ILE A 885 2.94 40.86 -32.49
C ILE A 885 2.58 40.41 -33.92
N TYR A 886 2.41 39.10 -34.12
CA TYR A 886 2.33 38.50 -35.45
C TYR A 886 0.93 37.98 -35.85
N GLY A 887 -0.03 38.00 -34.93
CA GLY A 887 -1.37 37.48 -35.11
C GLY A 887 -1.44 35.95 -35.09
N VAL A 888 -2.66 35.40 -35.14
CA VAL A 888 -2.93 33.95 -35.05
C VAL A 888 -2.23 33.11 -36.13
N GLY A 889 -1.85 33.70 -37.27
CA GLY A 889 -1.13 33.02 -38.33
C GLY A 889 0.21 32.42 -37.88
N ILE A 890 0.87 32.99 -36.87
CA ILE A 890 2.10 32.43 -36.30
C ILE A 890 1.86 31.05 -35.63
N VAL A 891 0.67 30.85 -35.05
CA VAL A 891 0.32 29.59 -34.40
C VAL A 891 0.21 28.47 -35.42
N LYS A 892 -0.37 28.76 -36.60
CA LYS A 892 -0.41 27.80 -37.70
C LYS A 892 1.01 27.37 -38.09
N GLU A 893 1.92 28.32 -38.22
CA GLU A 893 3.32 28.03 -38.57
C GLU A 893 4.00 27.12 -37.51
N TRP A 894 3.69 27.29 -36.22
CA TRP A 894 4.23 26.43 -35.16
C TRP A 894 3.72 24.99 -35.24
N PHE A 895 2.42 24.81 -35.47
CA PHE A 895 1.84 23.48 -35.67
C PHE A 895 2.35 22.83 -36.96
N ASP A 896 2.54 23.60 -38.05
CA ASP A 896 3.16 23.10 -39.28
C ASP A 896 4.60 22.61 -39.02
N MET A 897 5.39 23.34 -38.22
CA MET A 897 6.74 22.92 -37.82
C MET A 897 6.71 21.62 -36.98
N ALA A 898 5.80 21.53 -36.01
CA ALA A 898 5.65 20.33 -35.18
C ALA A 898 5.19 19.13 -36.01
N ARG A 899 4.27 19.32 -36.96
CA ARG A 899 3.81 18.29 -37.91
C ARG A 899 4.94 17.82 -38.81
N GLU A 900 5.76 18.74 -39.34
CA GLU A 900 6.93 18.42 -40.15
C GLU A 900 7.92 17.54 -39.37
N ALA A 901 8.18 17.87 -38.09
CA ALA A 901 9.14 17.16 -37.26
C ALA A 901 8.63 15.78 -36.78
N MET A 902 7.35 15.69 -36.40
CA MET A 902 6.75 14.46 -35.85
C MET A 902 6.28 13.49 -36.93
N GLY A 903 5.84 14.01 -38.08
CA GLY A 903 5.17 13.26 -39.15
C GLY A 903 3.66 13.14 -38.95
N GLU A 904 3.01 12.45 -39.90
CA GLU A 904 1.54 12.26 -39.95
C GLU A 904 0.99 11.47 -38.75
N ASP A 905 1.79 10.58 -38.16
CA ASP A 905 1.39 9.78 -37.00
C ASP A 905 1.53 10.54 -35.67
N GLY A 906 2.11 11.76 -35.70
CA GLY A 906 2.18 12.62 -34.53
C GLY A 906 0.81 13.13 -34.11
N ILE A 907 0.58 13.27 -32.81
CA ILE A 907 -0.66 13.77 -32.20
C ILE A 907 -0.30 15.10 -31.53
N LEU A 908 -0.80 16.18 -32.12
CA LEU A 908 -0.45 17.54 -31.73
C LEU A 908 -1.58 18.18 -30.92
N TYR A 909 -1.26 18.62 -29.71
CA TYR A 909 -2.22 19.22 -28.78
C TYR A 909 -2.02 20.73 -28.63
N TYR A 910 -3.16 21.41 -28.56
CA TYR A 910 -3.30 22.65 -27.79
C TYR A 910 -3.74 22.28 -26.37
N ASN A 911 -3.12 22.86 -25.33
CA ASN A 911 -3.40 22.53 -23.92
C ASN A 911 -3.65 23.80 -23.11
N ASP A 912 -4.74 23.85 -22.33
CA ASP A 912 -5.09 25.04 -21.54
C ASP A 912 -5.92 24.68 -20.30
N PHE A 913 -5.91 25.57 -19.31
CA PHE A 913 -6.76 25.49 -18.12
C PHE A 913 -7.98 26.41 -18.20
N ASP A 914 -8.03 27.32 -19.17
CA ASP A 914 -9.17 28.20 -19.38
C ASP A 914 -10.42 27.40 -19.74
N ARG A 915 -11.58 27.86 -19.25
CA ARG A 915 -12.89 27.20 -19.44
C ARG A 915 -13.97 28.24 -19.76
N THR A 916 -13.55 29.39 -20.27
CA THR A 916 -14.41 30.54 -20.55
C THR A 916 -14.73 30.63 -22.04
N GLU A 917 -15.57 31.60 -22.42
CA GLU A 917 -15.81 31.92 -23.84
C GLU A 917 -14.53 32.34 -24.60
N GLY A 918 -13.48 32.76 -23.88
CA GLY A 918 -12.18 33.06 -24.47
C GLY A 918 -11.53 31.84 -25.12
N GLU A 919 -11.67 30.66 -24.51
CA GLU A 919 -11.16 29.40 -25.06
C GLU A 919 -11.84 29.05 -26.38
N PHE A 920 -13.17 29.09 -26.43
CA PHE A 920 -13.93 28.78 -27.65
C PHE A 920 -13.68 29.79 -28.77
N THR A 921 -13.52 31.07 -28.41
CA THR A 921 -13.15 32.12 -29.37
C THR A 921 -11.80 31.82 -29.99
N LEU A 922 -10.80 31.49 -29.16
CA LEU A 922 -9.45 31.18 -29.62
C LEU A 922 -9.40 29.91 -30.50
N LEU A 923 -10.09 28.84 -30.07
CA LEU A 923 -10.16 27.61 -30.86
C LEU A 923 -10.84 27.83 -32.21
N GLN A 924 -11.85 28.69 -32.27
CA GLN A 924 -12.47 29.06 -33.55
C GLN A 924 -11.49 29.85 -34.43
N GLU A 925 -10.71 30.79 -33.86
CA GLU A 925 -9.65 31.48 -34.60
C GLU A 925 -8.61 30.51 -35.17
N TYR A 926 -8.26 29.45 -34.43
CA TYR A 926 -7.33 28.42 -34.89
C TYR A 926 -7.90 27.61 -36.05
N VAL A 927 -9.18 27.21 -35.95
CA VAL A 927 -9.89 26.53 -37.05
C VAL A 927 -9.96 27.42 -38.29
N ASP A 928 -10.33 28.69 -38.13
CA ASP A 928 -10.45 29.66 -39.23
C ASP A 928 -9.09 29.95 -39.88
N ALA A 929 -8.01 29.95 -39.10
CA ALA A 929 -6.63 30.10 -39.57
C ALA A 929 -6.06 28.80 -40.20
N GLY A 930 -6.76 27.67 -40.09
CA GLY A 930 -6.33 26.38 -40.61
C GLY A 930 -5.15 25.77 -39.83
N VAL A 931 -5.11 25.97 -38.51
CA VAL A 931 -4.14 25.32 -37.61
C VAL A 931 -4.42 23.82 -37.55
N ASP A 932 -3.38 23.01 -37.79
CA ASP A 932 -3.48 21.55 -37.83
C ASP A 932 -3.14 20.92 -36.47
N PHE A 933 -4.13 20.87 -35.58
CA PHE A 933 -4.03 20.20 -34.28
C PHE A 933 -4.96 18.97 -34.24
N ASP A 934 -4.57 17.94 -33.49
CA ASP A 934 -5.30 16.67 -33.38
C ASP A 934 -6.18 16.61 -32.12
N GLY A 935 -5.75 17.31 -31.06
CA GLY A 935 -6.38 17.23 -29.76
C GLY A 935 -6.37 18.53 -28.96
N ILE A 936 -7.26 18.57 -27.97
CA ILE A 936 -7.40 19.64 -26.98
C ILE A 936 -7.17 19.04 -25.60
N GLY A 937 -6.14 19.51 -24.92
CA GLY A 937 -5.80 19.16 -23.54
C GLY A 937 -6.52 20.09 -22.58
N VAL A 938 -7.26 19.52 -21.62
CA VAL A 938 -7.98 20.24 -20.57
C VAL A 938 -7.25 20.04 -19.25
N GLN A 939 -6.45 21.03 -18.83
CA GLN A 939 -5.55 20.91 -17.67
C GLN A 939 -6.30 20.50 -16.40
N SER A 940 -7.49 21.04 -16.15
CA SER A 940 -8.37 20.56 -15.07
C SER A 940 -7.85 20.77 -13.63
N HIS A 941 -7.26 21.93 -13.35
CA HIS A 941 -6.92 22.36 -11.99
C HIS A 941 -8.13 22.85 -11.21
N TYR A 942 -8.45 22.21 -10.08
CA TYR A 942 -9.59 22.60 -9.23
C TYR A 942 -9.15 23.06 -7.83
N GLY A 943 -9.85 24.08 -7.30
CA GLY A 943 -9.74 24.52 -5.90
C GLY A 943 -11.07 24.47 -5.13
N SER A 944 -12.15 24.09 -5.82
CA SER A 944 -13.47 23.84 -5.25
C SER A 944 -14.20 22.83 -6.13
N PRO A 945 -15.12 22.02 -5.57
CA PRO A 945 -15.90 21.09 -6.38
C PRO A 945 -16.76 21.87 -7.38
N GLU A 946 -16.92 21.32 -8.57
CA GLU A 946 -17.79 21.84 -9.62
C GLU A 946 -18.83 20.81 -10.03
N ASN A 947 -19.92 21.28 -10.65
CA ASN A 947 -20.99 20.38 -11.10
C ASN A 947 -20.49 19.48 -12.25
N PRO A 948 -20.49 18.14 -12.08
CA PRO A 948 -20.15 17.18 -13.13
C PRO A 948 -20.89 17.38 -14.45
N GLU A 949 -22.16 17.80 -14.43
CA GLU A 949 -22.92 18.07 -15.65
C GLU A 949 -22.35 19.27 -16.42
N SER A 950 -21.93 20.34 -15.74
CA SER A 950 -21.31 21.50 -16.38
C SER A 950 -19.93 21.18 -16.95
N ILE A 951 -19.18 20.31 -16.28
CA ILE A 951 -17.90 19.78 -16.78
C ILE A 951 -18.13 18.96 -18.05
N TYR A 952 -19.14 18.08 -18.05
CA TYR A 952 -19.52 17.31 -19.23
C TYR A 952 -19.95 18.21 -20.39
N GLU A 953 -20.74 19.26 -20.13
CA GLU A 953 -21.15 20.25 -21.13
C GLU A 953 -19.94 21.00 -21.73
N HIS A 954 -18.90 21.29 -20.94
CA HIS A 954 -17.66 21.87 -21.45
C HIS A 954 -16.96 20.92 -22.42
N PHE A 955 -16.80 19.64 -22.04
CA PHE A 955 -16.25 18.63 -22.95
C PHE A 955 -17.09 18.49 -24.24
N GLU A 956 -18.42 18.54 -24.14
CA GLU A 956 -19.32 18.49 -25.31
C GLU A 956 -19.21 19.73 -26.21
N LYS A 957 -18.86 20.91 -25.65
CA LYS A 957 -18.57 22.10 -26.47
C LYS A 957 -17.23 21.94 -27.20
N LEU A 958 -16.20 21.46 -26.52
CA LEU A 958 -14.87 21.23 -27.11
C LEU A 958 -14.89 20.12 -28.18
N SER A 959 -15.68 19.07 -27.98
CA SER A 959 -15.75 17.95 -28.93
C SER A 959 -16.34 18.34 -30.29
N LYS A 960 -17.10 19.46 -30.37
CA LYS A 960 -17.66 19.98 -31.63
C LYS A 960 -16.60 20.44 -32.63
N TYR A 961 -15.38 20.70 -32.19
CA TYR A 961 -14.25 20.97 -33.10
C TYR A 961 -13.75 19.69 -33.82
N GLY A 962 -14.33 18.51 -33.51
CA GLY A 962 -13.99 17.24 -34.15
C GLY A 962 -12.60 16.72 -33.75
N LYS A 963 -12.10 17.17 -32.60
CA LYS A 963 -10.78 16.83 -32.06
C LYS A 963 -10.92 15.87 -30.88
N ARG A 964 -9.88 15.09 -30.62
CA ARG A 964 -9.80 14.29 -29.38
C ARG A 964 -9.58 15.22 -28.19
N LEU A 965 -10.03 14.80 -27.02
CA LEU A 965 -9.88 15.53 -25.78
C LEU A 965 -9.06 14.68 -24.80
N LYS A 966 -8.29 15.32 -23.94
CA LYS A 966 -7.57 14.64 -22.85
C LYS A 966 -7.62 15.49 -21.60
N VAL A 967 -7.87 14.89 -20.44
CA VAL A 967 -7.61 15.56 -19.16
C VAL A 967 -6.12 15.44 -18.89
N THR A 968 -5.43 16.56 -18.73
CA THR A 968 -3.96 16.59 -18.85
C THR A 968 -3.22 16.90 -17.56
N GLU A 969 -3.85 17.60 -16.61
CA GLU A 969 -3.17 18.12 -15.40
C GLU A 969 -4.07 18.08 -14.16
N TYR A 970 -4.93 17.05 -14.03
CA TYR A 970 -5.93 17.04 -12.96
C TYR A 970 -5.27 17.07 -11.57
N ASP A 971 -5.65 18.06 -10.79
CA ASP A 971 -5.43 18.11 -9.35
C ASP A 971 -6.61 18.83 -8.67
N PHE A 972 -6.80 18.58 -7.37
CA PHE A 972 -7.87 19.21 -6.62
C PHE A 972 -7.38 19.66 -5.25
N SER A 973 -7.13 20.95 -5.09
CA SER A 973 -6.69 21.55 -3.83
C SER A 973 -7.83 21.61 -2.82
N SER A 974 -7.76 20.77 -1.79
CA SER A 974 -8.70 20.73 -0.67
C SER A 974 -8.00 20.20 0.57
N THR A 975 -8.33 20.74 1.75
CA THR A 975 -7.95 20.15 3.05
C THR A 975 -9.01 19.19 3.59
N ASP A 976 -10.19 19.15 2.98
CA ASP A 976 -11.20 18.10 3.18
C ASP A 976 -10.93 16.97 2.17
N PHE A 977 -10.21 15.94 2.63
CA PHE A 977 -9.81 14.81 1.78
C PHE A 977 -10.96 13.85 1.47
N GLU A 978 -12.07 13.89 2.22
CA GLU A 978 -13.28 13.12 1.90
C GLU A 978 -14.05 13.78 0.75
N LEU A 979 -14.19 15.11 0.80
CA LEU A 979 -14.69 15.85 -0.36
C LEU A 979 -13.77 15.63 -1.55
N GLN A 980 -12.45 15.71 -1.35
CA GLN A 980 -11.49 15.49 -2.42
C GLN A 980 -11.71 14.15 -3.11
N ALA A 981 -11.92 13.08 -2.34
CA ALA A 981 -12.24 11.77 -2.87
C ALA A 981 -13.60 11.73 -3.59
N ASN A 982 -14.64 12.31 -2.99
CA ASN A 982 -15.99 12.32 -3.57
C ASN A 982 -16.05 13.10 -4.90
N PHE A 983 -15.41 14.29 -4.98
CA PHE A 983 -15.34 15.06 -6.21
C PHE A 983 -14.45 14.36 -7.25
N SER A 984 -13.29 13.81 -6.85
CA SER A 984 -12.41 13.11 -7.79
C SER A 984 -13.08 11.88 -8.39
N ARG A 985 -13.84 11.10 -7.60
CA ARG A 985 -14.68 10.01 -8.12
C ARG A 985 -15.59 10.51 -9.25
N ASP A 986 -16.31 11.59 -8.98
CA ASP A 986 -17.34 12.11 -9.88
C ASP A 986 -16.72 12.77 -11.12
N PHE A 987 -15.59 13.45 -10.98
CA PHE A 987 -14.82 14.00 -12.09
C PHE A 987 -14.27 12.88 -13.00
N MET A 988 -13.69 11.82 -12.42
CA MET A 988 -13.22 10.65 -13.16
C MET A 988 -14.35 9.97 -13.93
N ILE A 989 -15.51 9.75 -13.30
CA ILE A 989 -16.70 9.19 -13.97
C ILE A 989 -17.14 10.10 -15.11
N THR A 990 -17.15 11.42 -14.91
CA THR A 990 -17.54 12.40 -15.94
C THR A 990 -16.63 12.32 -17.15
N ALA A 991 -15.30 12.41 -16.94
CA ALA A 991 -14.30 12.33 -17.99
C ALA A 991 -14.35 10.98 -18.73
N PHE A 992 -14.37 9.87 -18.00
CA PHE A 992 -14.42 8.53 -18.59
C PHE A 992 -15.73 8.27 -19.36
N SER A 993 -16.83 8.94 -19.00
CA SER A 993 -18.12 8.85 -19.69
C SER A 993 -18.25 9.68 -20.97
N HIS A 994 -17.24 10.47 -21.33
CA HIS A 994 -17.28 11.33 -22.51
C HIS A 994 -16.50 10.72 -23.69
N GLU A 995 -17.13 10.57 -24.85
CA GLU A 995 -16.57 9.81 -25.99
C GLU A 995 -15.26 10.39 -26.54
N ALA A 996 -15.13 11.72 -26.57
CA ALA A 996 -13.92 12.36 -27.09
C ALA A 996 -12.74 12.32 -26.12
N ILE A 997 -12.95 12.03 -24.83
CA ILE A 997 -11.86 11.95 -23.85
C ILE A 997 -11.16 10.60 -24.02
N ASP A 998 -9.84 10.56 -24.23
CA ASP A 998 -9.07 9.32 -24.39
C ASP A 998 -8.03 9.06 -23.30
N GLY A 999 -7.81 10.05 -22.42
CA GLY A 999 -6.90 9.94 -21.30
C GLY A 999 -7.22 10.89 -20.14
N PHE A 1000 -6.65 10.55 -18.99
CA PHE A 1000 -6.73 11.27 -17.74
C PHE A 1000 -5.37 11.27 -17.05
N ILE A 1001 -4.73 12.42 -16.99
CA ILE A 1001 -3.41 12.62 -16.40
C ILE A 1001 -3.56 13.49 -15.15
N MET A 1002 -3.03 13.03 -14.01
CA MET A 1002 -2.92 13.82 -12.78
C MET A 1002 -1.67 14.69 -12.77
N TRP A 1003 -1.72 15.90 -12.19
CA TRP A 1003 -0.54 16.77 -12.09
C TRP A 1003 0.35 16.49 -10.86
N GLY A 1004 0.50 15.22 -10.51
CA GLY A 1004 1.27 14.73 -9.36
C GLY A 1004 0.42 13.90 -8.40
N PHE A 1005 1.06 12.96 -7.69
CA PHE A 1005 0.35 11.98 -6.85
C PHE A 1005 0.77 11.93 -5.38
N ARG A 1006 1.85 12.62 -4.99
CA ARG A 1006 2.42 12.59 -3.63
C ARG A 1006 2.88 13.96 -3.17
N GLY A 1007 2.46 14.38 -1.97
CA GLY A 1007 3.03 15.54 -1.28
C GLY A 1007 1.99 16.60 -0.95
N ALA A 1008 1.87 17.61 -1.81
CA ALA A 1008 0.97 18.75 -1.63
C ALA A 1008 -0.50 18.33 -1.46
N ASP A 1009 -1.31 19.14 -0.79
CA ASP A 1009 -2.72 18.83 -0.54
C ASP A 1009 -3.56 18.74 -1.83
N LYS A 1010 -3.09 19.31 -2.94
CA LYS A 1010 -3.71 19.15 -4.26
C LYS A 1010 -3.47 17.78 -4.91
N TYR A 1011 -2.45 17.05 -4.48
CA TYR A 1011 -2.13 15.71 -4.98
C TYR A 1011 -2.95 14.67 -4.22
N ILE A 1012 -3.88 14.06 -4.92
CA ILE A 1012 -5.04 13.43 -4.30
C ILE A 1012 -4.80 12.02 -3.74
N LEU A 1013 -3.68 11.36 -4.10
CA LEU A 1013 -3.45 9.95 -3.78
C LEU A 1013 -2.65 9.73 -2.48
N TYR A 1014 -1.55 10.46 -2.29
CA TYR A 1014 -0.66 10.28 -1.15
C TYR A 1014 -0.20 11.61 -0.54
N ASP A 1015 0.05 11.60 0.77
CA ASP A 1015 0.76 12.68 1.43
C ASP A 1015 2.28 12.61 1.17
N LYS A 1016 3.05 13.53 1.76
CA LYS A 1016 4.51 13.58 1.60
C LYS A 1016 5.24 12.34 2.15
N ASP A 1017 4.63 11.55 3.01
CA ASP A 1017 5.25 10.38 3.67
C ASP A 1017 4.73 9.05 3.07
N TYR A 1018 4.01 9.11 1.94
CA TYR A 1018 3.35 7.98 1.28
C TYR A 1018 2.16 7.38 2.05
N ASN A 1019 1.58 8.11 3.00
CA ASN A 1019 0.32 7.66 3.59
C ASN A 1019 -0.80 7.84 2.56
N PRO A 1020 -1.66 6.82 2.38
CA PRO A 1020 -2.75 6.88 1.41
C PRO A 1020 -3.80 7.90 1.85
N ARG A 1021 -4.27 8.72 0.90
CA ARG A 1021 -5.43 9.59 1.06
C ARG A 1021 -6.71 8.85 0.63
N PRO A 1022 -7.91 9.24 1.08
CA PRO A 1022 -9.18 8.63 0.67
C PRO A 1022 -9.36 8.50 -0.85
N SER A 1023 -8.84 9.45 -1.65
CA SER A 1023 -8.96 9.39 -3.11
C SER A 1023 -8.16 8.25 -3.74
N LEU A 1024 -7.18 7.65 -3.05
CA LEU A 1024 -6.48 6.45 -3.54
C LEU A 1024 -7.43 5.26 -3.67
N ALA A 1025 -8.29 5.03 -2.67
CA ALA A 1025 -9.25 3.94 -2.72
C ALA A 1025 -10.25 4.14 -3.88
N VAL A 1026 -10.69 5.38 -4.11
CA VAL A 1026 -11.53 5.75 -5.26
C VAL A 1026 -10.81 5.49 -6.58
N TRP A 1027 -9.56 5.96 -6.71
CA TRP A 1027 -8.75 5.79 -7.91
C TRP A 1027 -8.58 4.31 -8.27
N GLN A 1028 -8.11 3.51 -7.31
CA GLN A 1028 -7.83 2.10 -7.52
C GLN A 1028 -9.11 1.28 -7.75
N ASP A 1029 -10.18 1.52 -6.99
CA ASP A 1029 -11.46 0.82 -7.15
C ASP A 1029 -12.15 1.14 -8.48
N LEU A 1030 -12.09 2.39 -8.95
CA LEU A 1030 -12.64 2.72 -10.27
C LEU A 1030 -11.85 2.03 -11.38
N ILE A 1031 -10.52 2.13 -11.40
CA ILE A 1031 -9.71 1.69 -12.55
C ILE A 1031 -9.48 0.18 -12.56
N TYR A 1032 -9.08 -0.40 -11.43
CA TYR A 1032 -8.57 -1.78 -11.35
C TYR A 1032 -9.60 -2.79 -10.81
N ASN A 1033 -10.79 -2.32 -10.42
CA ASN A 1033 -11.91 -3.20 -10.04
C ASN A 1033 -13.13 -2.99 -10.97
N LYS A 1034 -13.69 -1.78 -10.99
CA LYS A 1034 -14.95 -1.48 -11.71
C LYS A 1034 -14.76 -1.34 -13.22
N TRP A 1035 -13.67 -0.71 -13.64
CA TRP A 1035 -13.31 -0.51 -15.04
C TRP A 1035 -12.26 -1.52 -15.53
N TRP A 1036 -12.26 -2.71 -14.92
CA TRP A 1036 -11.31 -3.79 -15.20
C TRP A 1036 -12.01 -5.09 -15.58
N THR A 1037 -11.61 -5.66 -16.71
CA THR A 1037 -12.14 -6.94 -17.19
C THR A 1037 -11.31 -8.09 -16.63
N ASP A 1038 -11.98 -8.96 -15.89
CA ASP A 1038 -11.43 -10.22 -15.37
C ASP A 1038 -12.59 -11.20 -15.38
N GLU A 1039 -12.74 -11.92 -16.50
CA GLU A 1039 -13.96 -12.67 -16.83
C GLU A 1039 -13.60 -14.08 -17.28
N SER A 1040 -14.33 -15.06 -16.75
CA SER A 1040 -14.16 -16.47 -17.10
C SER A 1040 -15.47 -17.09 -17.58
N GLY A 1041 -15.36 -18.04 -18.50
CA GLY A 1041 -16.52 -18.80 -18.95
C GLY A 1041 -16.13 -20.05 -19.72
N VAL A 1042 -17.09 -20.56 -20.49
CA VAL A 1042 -16.88 -21.73 -21.34
C VAL A 1042 -17.37 -21.47 -22.76
N THR A 1043 -16.73 -22.09 -23.73
CA THR A 1043 -17.16 -22.00 -25.13
C THR A 1043 -18.50 -22.69 -25.37
N ASP A 1044 -19.31 -22.12 -26.26
CA ASP A 1044 -20.58 -22.68 -26.69
C ASP A 1044 -20.42 -23.85 -27.70
N LYS A 1045 -21.53 -24.31 -28.29
CA LYS A 1045 -21.52 -25.40 -29.29
C LYS A 1045 -20.73 -25.06 -30.57
N SER A 1046 -20.50 -23.79 -30.85
CA SER A 1046 -19.66 -23.31 -31.95
C SER A 1046 -18.19 -23.15 -31.56
N GLY A 1047 -17.83 -23.49 -30.31
CA GLY A 1047 -16.50 -23.29 -29.75
C GLY A 1047 -16.19 -21.82 -29.46
N ALA A 1048 -17.21 -20.96 -29.36
CA ALA A 1048 -17.04 -19.53 -29.09
C ALA A 1048 -17.40 -19.18 -27.65
N PHE A 1049 -16.58 -18.36 -27.00
CA PHE A 1049 -16.91 -17.63 -25.78
C PHE A 1049 -17.05 -16.14 -26.13
N ASN A 1050 -18.19 -15.53 -25.79
CA ASN A 1050 -18.44 -14.11 -26.03
C ASN A 1050 -18.53 -13.40 -24.68
N VAL A 1051 -17.81 -12.30 -24.54
CA VAL A 1051 -17.77 -11.49 -23.32
C VAL A 1051 -17.74 -10.02 -23.69
N ARG A 1052 -18.33 -9.16 -22.85
CA ARG A 1052 -18.28 -7.71 -23.04
C ARG A 1052 -17.37 -7.08 -22.00
N GLY A 1053 -16.21 -6.59 -22.43
CA GLY A 1053 -15.17 -6.07 -21.55
C GLY A 1053 -14.71 -4.66 -21.92
N TYR A 1054 -13.96 -4.01 -21.03
CA TYR A 1054 -13.32 -2.72 -21.25
C TYR A 1054 -12.20 -2.82 -22.30
N TYR A 1055 -11.98 -1.80 -23.11
CA TYR A 1055 -10.91 -1.90 -24.11
C TYR A 1055 -9.51 -1.85 -23.50
N GLY A 1056 -8.60 -2.67 -24.02
CA GLY A 1056 -7.24 -2.81 -23.52
C GLY A 1056 -6.50 -4.04 -24.04
N ASP A 1057 -5.39 -4.35 -23.38
CA ASP A 1057 -4.55 -5.51 -23.63
C ASP A 1057 -4.85 -6.62 -22.61
N TYR A 1058 -4.83 -7.86 -23.10
CA TYR A 1058 -5.37 -9.03 -22.42
C TYR A 1058 -4.48 -10.24 -22.54
N ASP A 1059 -4.43 -11.03 -21.47
CA ASP A 1059 -4.07 -12.44 -21.52
C ASP A 1059 -5.34 -13.27 -21.62
N VAL A 1060 -5.45 -14.03 -22.70
CA VAL A 1060 -6.57 -14.96 -22.91
C VAL A 1060 -6.08 -16.39 -22.82
N THR A 1061 -6.55 -17.09 -21.79
CA THR A 1061 -6.20 -18.49 -21.54
C THR A 1061 -7.36 -19.39 -21.90
N ALA A 1062 -7.14 -20.33 -22.82
CA ALA A 1062 -8.10 -21.39 -23.11
C ALA A 1062 -7.57 -22.74 -22.61
N SER A 1063 -8.43 -23.55 -22.00
CA SER A 1063 -8.08 -24.91 -21.57
C SER A 1063 -9.20 -25.91 -21.81
N ALA A 1064 -8.82 -27.10 -22.29
CA ALA A 1064 -9.70 -28.22 -22.54
C ALA A 1064 -8.90 -29.52 -22.61
N ASN A 1065 -9.50 -30.64 -22.18
CA ASN A 1065 -8.90 -31.98 -22.30
C ASN A 1065 -7.46 -32.09 -21.75
N GLY A 1066 -7.17 -31.40 -20.63
CA GLY A 1066 -5.84 -31.39 -20.01
C GLY A 1066 -4.78 -30.54 -20.72
N LYS A 1067 -5.18 -29.78 -21.75
CA LYS A 1067 -4.32 -28.82 -22.46
C LYS A 1067 -4.71 -27.40 -22.08
N SER A 1068 -3.75 -26.49 -22.06
CA SER A 1068 -3.94 -25.07 -21.82
C SER A 1068 -3.03 -24.25 -22.72
N LYS A 1069 -3.50 -23.09 -23.17
CA LYS A 1069 -2.72 -22.12 -23.94
C LYS A 1069 -3.17 -20.70 -23.60
N THR A 1070 -2.20 -19.84 -23.32
CA THR A 1070 -2.40 -18.41 -23.12
C THR A 1070 -1.87 -17.66 -24.34
N VAL A 1071 -2.62 -16.68 -24.82
CA VAL A 1071 -2.21 -15.77 -25.89
C VAL A 1071 -2.52 -14.33 -25.47
N THR A 1072 -1.68 -13.39 -25.89
CA THR A 1072 -1.97 -11.97 -25.74
C THR A 1072 -2.97 -11.52 -26.80
N ALA A 1073 -3.88 -10.62 -26.43
CA ALA A 1073 -4.89 -10.06 -27.33
C ALA A 1073 -5.07 -8.56 -27.09
N LYS A 1074 -5.33 -7.82 -28.16
CA LYS A 1074 -5.62 -6.38 -28.12
C LYS A 1074 -7.07 -6.14 -28.52
N PHE A 1075 -7.94 -5.93 -27.53
CA PHE A 1075 -9.34 -5.62 -27.76
C PHE A 1075 -9.59 -4.11 -27.68
N TYR A 1076 -9.68 -3.45 -28.84
CA TYR A 1076 -9.72 -1.99 -28.96
C TYR A 1076 -10.96 -1.59 -29.76
N LYS A 1077 -11.44 -0.35 -29.60
CA LYS A 1077 -12.71 0.10 -30.20
C LYS A 1077 -12.76 -0.04 -31.73
N ALA A 1078 -11.63 0.16 -32.42
CA ALA A 1078 -11.54 0.08 -33.88
C ALA A 1078 -11.21 -1.33 -34.43
N ASN A 1079 -10.96 -2.31 -33.57
CA ASN A 1079 -10.49 -3.64 -33.97
C ASN A 1079 -11.63 -4.63 -34.23
N ASN A 1080 -11.34 -5.66 -35.03
CA ASN A 1080 -12.12 -6.89 -35.02
C ASN A 1080 -11.75 -7.69 -33.76
N ASN A 1081 -12.54 -7.54 -32.70
CA ASN A 1081 -12.27 -8.12 -31.36
C ASN A 1081 -12.58 -9.62 -31.29
N THR A 1082 -12.09 -10.39 -32.28
CA THR A 1082 -12.19 -11.85 -32.34
C THR A 1082 -10.79 -12.46 -32.35
N ILE A 1083 -10.55 -13.45 -31.49
CA ILE A 1083 -9.30 -14.24 -31.49
C ILE A 1083 -9.59 -15.73 -31.61
N GLU A 1084 -8.65 -16.47 -32.20
CA GLU A 1084 -8.70 -17.93 -32.27
C GLU A 1084 -7.53 -18.54 -31.49
N ILE A 1085 -7.82 -19.52 -30.63
CA ILE A 1085 -6.83 -20.25 -29.83
C ILE A 1085 -6.88 -21.73 -30.22
N VAL A 1086 -5.75 -22.25 -30.69
CA VAL A 1086 -5.57 -23.66 -31.03
C VAL A 1086 -4.88 -24.40 -29.88
N LEU A 1087 -5.52 -25.44 -29.35
CA LEU A 1087 -5.00 -26.32 -28.30
C LEU A 1087 -4.37 -27.58 -28.91
N ASP A 1088 -3.04 -27.57 -29.06
CA ASP A 1088 -2.26 -28.58 -29.76
C ASP A 1088 -1.95 -29.85 -28.97
#